data_AF-A0AAF0EQ88-F1
#
_entry.id   AF-A0AAF0EQ88-F1
#
_cell.length_a   1.000
_cell.length_b   1.000
_cell.length_c   1.000
_cell.angle_alpha   90.00
_cell.angle_beta   90.00
_cell.angle_gamma   90.00
#
_symmetry.space_group_name_H-M   'P 1'
#
loop_
_entity.id
_entity.type
_entity.pdbx_description
1 polymer ?
#
loop_
_entity_poly.entity_id
_entity_poly.type
_entity_poly.pdbx_seq_one_letter_code
_entity_poly.pdbx_strand_id
1 'polypeptide(L)'
;MTTDEDVYIVSAVRTPVGAFQGVLKTQTAIDLGTAAAQAAMARGQVAPDDIDEAYIGCVLQAGLGQAPARQVVLRAGCPNLTEATTVNKVCASGAKALALGAQSIRLGESHVVLVGGMESMSNAPFYMRRGSLVYGDVSVQDAVPRDGLTDALSGQLMGLCAEHTAKTHGFSREDQDDFAVMSYKRAIDAWDTHAFAQEIVPITVPGKKTSTVVEEDEEHRRFQPEKMRSLRPAFDKHGTVTAANASSLSDGASMLILASGAEVRKRGWTPLARVLGTADAACAPQDFPTAPALAIPKALARAQVALEDVALFEINEAFSVVPLANARILGIDLAKVNTLGGGVSLGHPIGSSGARIVVTLVHALRQGQIGVAGICNGGGGASAVVVQRIVVALSLLHMKRSLAEAFQASLAHESSNAQRHDVASDEEDYMSEAMLEALARHDAPRQQTYSQRREQQRREEAERQRAEMQGADERRAMKMGRPLAREWAARHEGLAIDWLADVADRADRAQPLGSGTEAALRMMRAMGYVPGQALGAKEALEAPLAPDQRWLGTDGRVKKLGIGHAALSQRIAQASEAQPSVDPLSQVDAFRQRQAQAAQQRHEEALLSAARKVCRELDEAHAWEVRGKELTRQYSPLWLDPTCLPETHPLHRERMWRGENERGKEEAEALWLYALQDQGPPRAAPPPDERRRDAERFGALPHAARLALTTQYMREAYHYCLYCGHQYASAQELQLECPGPNEDEHG
;
A
#
# COMPACT_ATOMS: atom_id res chain seq x y z
N MET A 1 29.47 -11.84 -7.63
CA MET A 1 28.73 -13.04 -8.07
C MET A 1 27.26 -12.77 -7.82
N THR A 2 26.39 -13.04 -8.78
CA THR A 2 24.93 -12.96 -8.61
C THR A 2 24.47 -14.20 -7.84
N THR A 3 23.95 -14.06 -6.62
CA THR A 3 23.27 -15.18 -5.94
C THR A 3 21.81 -15.29 -6.41
N ASP A 4 21.16 -16.42 -6.21
CA ASP A 4 19.74 -16.58 -6.61
C ASP A 4 18.78 -15.73 -5.78
N GLU A 5 19.13 -15.50 -4.51
CA GLU A 5 18.33 -14.76 -3.53
C GLU A 5 18.54 -13.23 -3.60
N ASP A 6 19.54 -12.76 -4.35
CA ASP A 6 19.78 -11.33 -4.57
C ASP A 6 18.60 -10.70 -5.34
N VAL A 7 18.25 -9.46 -4.98
CA VAL A 7 17.22 -8.68 -5.67
C VAL A 7 17.87 -7.62 -6.55
N TYR A 8 17.52 -7.61 -7.84
CA TYR A 8 18.06 -6.69 -8.83
C TYR A 8 17.00 -5.74 -9.35
N ILE A 9 17.39 -4.50 -9.62
CA ILE A 9 16.60 -3.51 -10.36
C ILE A 9 16.96 -3.65 -11.83
N VAL A 10 16.03 -4.14 -12.65
CA VAL A 10 16.22 -4.36 -14.10
C VAL A 10 15.90 -3.10 -14.90
N SER A 11 14.93 -2.32 -14.42
CA SER A 11 14.50 -1.06 -15.03
C SER A 11 14.09 -0.08 -13.94
N ALA A 12 14.34 1.21 -14.17
CA ALA A 12 13.99 2.29 -13.25
C ALA A 12 13.68 3.55 -14.08
N VAL A 13 12.42 4.00 -14.05
CA VAL A 13 11.93 5.11 -14.88
C VAL A 13 10.93 5.96 -14.12
N ARG A 14 10.70 7.17 -14.60
CA ARG A 14 9.69 8.08 -14.07
C ARG A 14 9.11 8.97 -15.16
N THR A 15 7.90 9.45 -14.94
CA THR A 15 7.38 10.59 -15.71
C THR A 15 8.14 11.86 -15.31
N PRO A 16 8.03 12.94 -16.10
CA PRO A 16 8.26 14.28 -15.57
C PRO A 16 7.37 14.54 -14.36
N VAL A 17 7.83 15.42 -13.49
CA VAL A 17 7.07 15.95 -12.36
C VAL A 17 6.44 17.28 -12.79
N GLY A 18 5.12 17.30 -12.84
CA GLY A 18 4.34 18.51 -13.13
C GLY A 18 4.05 19.28 -11.84
N ALA A 19 4.04 20.61 -11.91
CA ALA A 19 3.63 21.42 -10.78
C ALA A 19 2.11 21.33 -10.58
N PHE A 20 1.64 21.64 -9.36
CA PHE A 20 0.21 21.65 -9.06
C PHE A 20 -0.58 22.58 -9.98
N GLN A 21 -1.67 22.04 -10.55
CA GLN A 21 -2.48 22.68 -11.58
C GLN A 21 -1.67 23.14 -12.81
N GLY A 22 -0.51 22.51 -13.04
CA GLY A 22 0.44 22.80 -14.11
C GLY A 22 0.26 21.90 -15.34
N VAL A 23 1.38 21.45 -15.91
CA VAL A 23 1.40 20.79 -17.24
C VAL A 23 0.76 19.41 -17.25
N LEU A 24 0.72 18.70 -16.11
CA LEU A 24 0.16 17.35 -15.99
C LEU A 24 -1.25 17.30 -15.39
N LYS A 25 -1.89 18.44 -15.11
CA LYS A 25 -3.16 18.50 -14.35
C LYS A 25 -4.32 17.70 -14.94
N THR A 26 -4.30 17.40 -16.23
CA THR A 26 -5.36 16.63 -16.92
C THR A 26 -5.11 15.13 -16.89
N GLN A 27 -3.93 14.69 -16.42
CA GLN A 27 -3.56 13.29 -16.30
C GLN A 27 -3.88 12.80 -14.89
N THR A 28 -4.60 11.69 -14.78
CA THR A 28 -4.86 11.08 -13.47
C THR A 28 -3.61 10.36 -12.95
N ALA A 29 -3.57 10.07 -11.65
CA ALA A 29 -2.50 9.25 -11.07
C ALA A 29 -2.37 7.89 -11.80
N ILE A 30 -3.51 7.29 -12.19
CA ILE A 30 -3.53 6.03 -12.93
C ILE A 30 -2.89 6.18 -14.31
N ASP A 31 -3.19 7.25 -15.04
CA ASP A 31 -2.63 7.46 -16.39
C ASP A 31 -1.11 7.64 -16.34
N LEU A 32 -0.61 8.42 -15.38
CA LEU A 32 0.82 8.59 -15.13
C LEU A 32 1.48 7.26 -14.71
N GLY A 33 0.85 6.53 -13.79
CA GLY A 33 1.31 5.21 -13.36
C GLY A 33 1.38 4.19 -14.50
N THR A 34 0.35 4.14 -15.35
CA THR A 34 0.31 3.28 -16.54
C THR A 34 1.44 3.60 -17.51
N ALA A 35 1.65 4.87 -17.84
CA ALA A 35 2.73 5.27 -18.74
C ALA A 35 4.11 4.88 -18.19
N ALA A 36 4.35 5.13 -16.91
CA ALA A 36 5.60 4.74 -16.26
C ALA A 36 5.78 3.21 -16.20
N ALA A 37 4.73 2.43 -15.93
CA ALA A 37 4.77 0.97 -15.88
C ALA A 37 5.07 0.35 -17.25
N GLN A 38 4.39 0.81 -18.30
CA GLN A 38 4.64 0.39 -19.68
C GLN A 38 6.08 0.68 -20.10
N ALA A 39 6.58 1.88 -19.78
CA ALA A 39 7.95 2.25 -20.08
C ALA A 39 8.98 1.46 -19.26
N ALA A 40 8.69 1.15 -17.99
CA ALA A 40 9.55 0.32 -17.16
C ALA A 40 9.72 -1.08 -17.78
N MET A 41 8.62 -1.71 -18.20
CA MET A 41 8.61 -3.01 -18.86
C MET A 41 9.33 -2.97 -20.20
N ALA A 42 9.04 -1.97 -21.04
CA ALA A 42 9.68 -1.80 -22.33
C ALA A 42 11.21 -1.60 -22.20
N ARG A 43 11.68 -0.71 -21.31
CA ARG A 43 13.12 -0.48 -21.09
C ARG A 43 13.83 -1.67 -20.45
N GLY A 44 13.13 -2.39 -19.58
CA GLY A 44 13.64 -3.60 -18.95
C GLY A 44 13.60 -4.84 -19.86
N GLN A 45 12.97 -4.74 -21.04
CA GLN A 45 12.68 -5.89 -21.91
C GLN A 45 11.97 -7.02 -21.16
N VAL A 46 11.01 -6.64 -20.33
CA VAL A 46 10.20 -7.55 -19.51
C VAL A 46 8.81 -7.62 -20.15
N ALA A 47 8.33 -8.83 -20.46
CA ALA A 47 6.98 -8.97 -20.99
C ALA A 47 5.95 -8.72 -19.87
N PRO A 48 4.76 -8.17 -20.17
CA PRO A 48 3.73 -7.99 -19.16
C PRO A 48 3.33 -9.30 -18.46
N ASP A 49 3.41 -10.43 -19.17
CA ASP A 49 3.14 -11.78 -18.67
C ASP A 49 4.18 -12.29 -17.68
N ASP A 50 5.36 -11.66 -17.63
CA ASP A 50 6.41 -12.02 -16.69
C ASP A 50 6.23 -11.40 -15.32
N ILE A 51 5.32 -10.42 -15.16
CA ILE A 51 5.08 -9.75 -13.88
C ILE A 51 4.21 -10.65 -13.01
N ASP A 52 4.76 -11.14 -11.90
CA ASP A 52 4.05 -11.97 -10.93
C ASP A 52 3.10 -11.12 -10.08
N GLU A 53 3.60 -9.99 -9.57
CA GLU A 53 2.89 -9.10 -8.66
C GLU A 53 3.32 -7.64 -8.85
N ALA A 54 2.46 -6.70 -8.46
CA ALA A 54 2.80 -5.28 -8.38
C ALA A 54 2.51 -4.64 -7.01
N TYR A 55 3.43 -3.81 -6.54
CA TYR A 55 3.22 -2.91 -5.40
C TYR A 55 3.37 -1.47 -5.87
N ILE A 56 2.32 -0.66 -5.77
CA ILE A 56 2.35 0.72 -6.26
C ILE A 56 1.88 1.69 -5.17
N GLY A 57 2.76 2.62 -4.80
CA GLY A 57 2.48 3.69 -3.86
C GLY A 57 1.46 4.70 -4.41
N CYS A 58 0.43 5.04 -3.63
CA CYS A 58 -0.51 6.13 -3.93
C CYS A 58 -1.20 6.59 -2.64
N VAL A 59 -1.12 7.88 -2.34
CA VAL A 59 -1.65 8.44 -1.08
C VAL A 59 -3.07 8.96 -1.27
N LEU A 60 -3.29 9.81 -2.27
CA LEU A 60 -4.56 10.48 -2.51
C LEU A 60 -5.47 9.59 -3.37
N GLN A 61 -5.96 8.51 -2.76
CA GLN A 61 -6.70 7.45 -3.48
C GLN A 61 -8.17 7.80 -3.76
N ALA A 62 -8.72 8.83 -3.13
CA ALA A 62 -10.13 9.12 -3.26
C ALA A 62 -10.50 9.58 -4.67
N GLY A 63 -11.58 9.01 -5.20
CA GLY A 63 -12.04 9.30 -6.55
C GLY A 63 -11.30 8.53 -7.66
N LEU A 64 -10.23 7.78 -7.34
CA LEU A 64 -9.49 6.99 -8.34
C LEU A 64 -10.20 5.69 -8.76
N GLY A 65 -11.26 5.29 -8.06
CA GLY A 65 -11.93 4.00 -8.26
C GLY A 65 -11.30 2.85 -7.48
N GLN A 66 -11.76 1.63 -7.74
CA GLN A 66 -11.30 0.44 -7.01
C GLN A 66 -9.87 0.06 -7.40
N ALA A 67 -9.06 -0.33 -6.41
CA ALA A 67 -7.72 -0.89 -6.57
C ALA A 67 -6.82 -0.13 -7.59
N PRO A 68 -6.38 1.11 -7.28
CA PRO A 68 -5.53 1.92 -8.17
C PRO A 68 -4.33 1.20 -8.80
N ALA A 69 -3.56 0.44 -8.00
CA ALA A 69 -2.43 -0.35 -8.52
C ALA A 69 -2.87 -1.39 -9.55
N ARG A 70 -4.01 -2.06 -9.34
CA ARG A 70 -4.56 -3.04 -10.27
C ARG A 70 -5.03 -2.41 -11.57
N GLN A 71 -5.59 -1.20 -11.51
CA GLN A 71 -5.91 -0.43 -12.71
C GLN A 71 -4.66 -0.14 -13.55
N VAL A 72 -3.54 0.23 -12.91
CA VAL A 72 -2.26 0.47 -13.60
C VAL A 72 -1.77 -0.81 -14.28
N VAL A 73 -1.70 -1.93 -13.54
CA VAL A 73 -1.23 -3.22 -14.06
C VAL A 73 -2.03 -3.68 -15.28
N LEU A 74 -3.36 -3.67 -15.19
CA LEU A 74 -4.22 -4.09 -16.29
C LEU A 74 -4.10 -3.14 -17.51
N ARG A 75 -4.07 -1.82 -17.29
CA ARG A 75 -3.89 -0.84 -18.37
C ARG A 75 -2.48 -0.88 -18.98
N ALA A 76 -1.49 -1.34 -18.23
CA ALA A 76 -0.13 -1.54 -18.71
C ALA A 76 0.01 -2.80 -19.58
N GLY A 77 -1.03 -3.62 -19.68
CA GLY A 77 -1.09 -4.80 -20.55
C GLY A 77 -0.76 -6.11 -19.84
N CYS A 78 -0.59 -6.12 -18.52
CA CYS A 78 -0.39 -7.35 -17.77
C CYS A 78 -1.66 -8.23 -17.76
N PRO A 79 -1.52 -9.56 -17.64
CA PRO A 79 -2.64 -10.48 -17.56
C PRO A 79 -3.64 -10.16 -16.44
N ASN A 80 -4.87 -10.62 -16.65
CA ASN A 80 -5.92 -10.59 -15.62
C ASN A 80 -5.57 -11.41 -14.38
N LEU A 81 -4.50 -12.21 -14.40
CA LEU A 81 -4.03 -12.98 -13.25
C LEU A 81 -2.94 -12.26 -12.43
N THR A 82 -2.33 -11.18 -12.94
CA THR A 82 -1.24 -10.47 -12.25
C THR A 82 -1.73 -9.70 -11.02
N GLU A 83 -1.35 -10.11 -9.82
CA GLU A 83 -1.85 -9.45 -8.61
C GLU A 83 -1.27 -8.04 -8.39
N ALA A 84 -1.99 -7.18 -7.68
CA ALA A 84 -1.52 -5.82 -7.42
C ALA A 84 -2.07 -5.21 -6.12
N THR A 85 -1.18 -4.59 -5.35
CA THR A 85 -1.50 -3.92 -4.08
C THR A 85 -1.16 -2.43 -4.14
N THR A 86 -2.14 -1.59 -3.77
CA THR A 86 -1.91 -0.14 -3.62
C THR A 86 -1.38 0.14 -2.22
N VAL A 87 -0.19 0.72 -2.11
CA VAL A 87 0.51 0.96 -0.84
C VAL A 87 0.32 2.41 -0.42
N ASN A 88 -0.13 2.65 0.82
CA ASN A 88 -0.14 3.98 1.41
C ASN A 88 0.71 4.00 2.69
N LYS A 89 1.87 4.64 2.59
CA LYS A 89 2.75 5.04 3.70
C LYS A 89 3.09 6.53 3.56
N VAL A 90 2.11 7.34 3.18
CA VAL A 90 2.25 8.77 2.84
C VAL A 90 3.43 8.97 1.87
N CYS A 91 4.35 9.91 2.10
CA CYS A 91 5.47 10.21 1.20
C CYS A 91 6.40 9.00 0.95
N ALA A 92 6.47 8.06 1.89
CA ALA A 92 7.30 6.87 1.78
C ALA A 92 6.66 5.72 0.98
N SER A 93 5.45 5.91 0.42
CA SER A 93 4.68 4.85 -0.25
C SER A 93 5.47 4.15 -1.36
N GLY A 94 6.10 4.90 -2.26
CA GLY A 94 6.89 4.32 -3.36
C GLY A 94 8.15 3.55 -2.89
N ALA A 95 8.83 4.04 -1.85
CA ALA A 95 9.97 3.34 -1.26
C ALA A 95 9.51 2.06 -0.52
N LYS A 96 8.36 2.12 0.15
CA LYS A 96 7.77 0.97 0.83
C LYS A 96 7.30 -0.10 -0.14
N ALA A 97 6.73 0.30 -1.28
CA ALA A 97 6.38 -0.62 -2.36
C ALA A 97 7.60 -1.40 -2.87
N LEU A 98 8.74 -0.71 -3.08
CA LEU A 98 10.00 -1.38 -3.43
C LEU A 98 10.45 -2.37 -2.34
N ALA A 99 10.37 -1.98 -1.07
CA ALA A 99 10.74 -2.85 0.04
C ALA A 99 9.85 -4.12 0.10
N LEU A 100 8.54 -4.00 -0.14
CA LEU A 100 7.62 -5.13 -0.20
C LEU A 100 7.94 -6.06 -1.38
N GLY A 101 8.16 -5.52 -2.57
CA GLY A 101 8.55 -6.34 -3.72
C GLY A 101 9.90 -7.05 -3.53
N ALA A 102 10.88 -6.37 -2.92
CA ALA A 102 12.15 -6.99 -2.57
C ALA A 102 12.00 -8.09 -1.51
N GLN A 103 11.07 -7.94 -0.56
CA GLN A 103 10.76 -8.96 0.44
C GLN A 103 10.10 -10.18 -0.19
N SER A 104 9.08 -9.98 -1.04
CA SER A 104 8.41 -11.07 -1.78
C SER A 104 9.41 -11.90 -2.60
N ILE A 105 10.33 -11.24 -3.32
CA ILE A 105 11.40 -11.95 -4.07
C ILE A 105 12.33 -12.74 -3.14
N ARG A 106 12.77 -12.16 -2.03
CA ARG A 106 13.66 -12.83 -1.07
C ARG A 106 13.01 -14.02 -0.37
N LEU A 107 11.68 -14.00 -0.21
CA LEU A 107 10.90 -15.11 0.34
C LEU A 107 10.62 -16.21 -0.70
N GLY A 108 10.92 -15.94 -1.99
CA GLY A 108 10.62 -16.86 -3.08
C GLY A 108 9.14 -16.89 -3.50
N GLU A 109 8.34 -15.92 -3.03
CA GLU A 109 6.91 -15.81 -3.36
C GLU A 109 6.68 -15.20 -4.76
N SER A 110 7.62 -14.39 -5.23
CA SER A 110 7.63 -13.83 -6.58
C SER A 110 9.05 -13.81 -7.14
N HIS A 111 9.17 -13.64 -8.46
CA HIS A 111 10.44 -13.63 -9.15
C HIS A 111 10.65 -12.35 -9.95
N VAL A 112 9.60 -11.75 -10.50
CA VAL A 112 9.63 -10.45 -11.18
C VAL A 112 8.45 -9.61 -10.69
N VAL A 113 8.76 -8.46 -10.10
CA VAL A 113 7.78 -7.61 -9.42
C VAL A 113 7.86 -6.19 -9.94
N LEU A 114 6.71 -5.62 -10.33
CA LEU A 114 6.59 -4.20 -10.64
C LEU A 114 6.43 -3.40 -9.34
N VAL A 115 7.33 -2.47 -9.07
CA VAL A 115 7.26 -1.62 -7.86
C VAL A 115 7.32 -0.15 -8.23
N GLY A 116 6.77 0.72 -7.40
CA GLY A 116 6.90 2.16 -7.63
C GLY A 116 5.87 2.98 -6.88
N GLY A 117 5.54 4.13 -7.44
CA GLY A 117 4.46 4.98 -6.94
C GLY A 117 3.96 5.95 -7.99
N MET A 118 2.78 6.49 -7.72
CA MET A 118 2.08 7.45 -8.56
C MET A 118 1.31 8.43 -7.69
N GLU A 119 1.19 9.67 -8.13
CA GLU A 119 0.34 10.66 -7.48
C GLU A 119 -0.13 11.70 -8.49
N SER A 120 -1.37 12.15 -8.34
CA SER A 120 -1.81 13.41 -8.92
C SER A 120 -2.51 14.24 -7.87
N MET A 121 -1.78 15.18 -7.29
CA MET A 121 -2.31 16.12 -6.31
C MET A 121 -3.28 17.10 -6.97
N SER A 122 -3.09 17.42 -8.26
CA SER A 122 -3.99 18.30 -9.02
C SER A 122 -5.39 17.72 -9.23
N ASN A 123 -5.53 16.39 -9.24
CA ASN A 123 -6.80 15.69 -9.43
C ASN A 123 -7.46 15.23 -8.13
N ALA A 124 -6.88 15.58 -6.98
CA ALA A 124 -7.44 15.24 -5.68
C ALA A 124 -8.82 15.93 -5.48
N PRO A 125 -9.84 15.20 -5.01
CA PRO A 125 -11.19 15.76 -4.88
C PRO A 125 -11.36 16.62 -3.62
N PHE A 126 -12.47 17.33 -3.55
CA PHE A 126 -13.00 17.84 -2.29
C PHE A 126 -13.99 16.83 -1.68
N TYR A 127 -14.00 16.70 -0.36
CA TYR A 127 -14.87 15.82 0.40
C TYR A 127 -16.07 16.56 0.99
N MET A 128 -17.21 15.90 0.93
CA MET A 128 -18.37 16.19 1.76
C MET A 128 -18.77 14.91 2.48
N ARG A 129 -18.95 14.97 3.80
CA ARG A 129 -19.31 13.79 4.59
C ARG A 129 -20.71 13.31 4.17
N ARG A 130 -20.88 11.99 4.05
CA ARG A 130 -22.18 11.38 3.82
C ARG A 130 -23.10 11.67 5.02
N GLY A 131 -24.31 12.14 4.75
CA GLY A 131 -25.33 12.41 5.75
C GLY A 131 -26.37 13.40 5.24
N SER A 132 -27.41 13.63 6.03
CA SER A 132 -28.38 14.69 5.75
C SER A 132 -27.72 16.05 6.01
N LEU A 133 -27.76 16.91 5.00
CA LEU A 133 -27.40 18.31 5.20
C LEU A 133 -28.48 18.96 6.08
N VAL A 134 -28.07 19.53 7.20
CA VAL A 134 -28.96 20.31 8.07
C VAL A 134 -28.96 21.77 7.61
N TYR A 135 -29.99 22.54 7.98
CA TYR A 135 -30.04 23.98 7.70
C TYR A 135 -28.81 24.70 8.28
N GLY A 136 -28.04 25.40 7.43
CA GLY A 136 -26.81 26.09 7.80
C GLY A 136 -25.70 25.90 6.75
N ASP A 137 -24.52 26.47 7.02
CA ASP A 137 -23.36 26.37 6.13
C ASP A 137 -22.74 24.97 6.18
N VAL A 138 -22.27 24.49 5.03
CA VAL A 138 -21.59 23.19 4.88
C VAL A 138 -20.17 23.43 4.40
N SER A 139 -19.19 22.88 5.12
CA SER A 139 -17.78 22.92 4.73
C SER A 139 -17.41 21.70 3.90
N VAL A 140 -16.77 21.93 2.75
CA VAL A 140 -16.09 20.89 1.95
C VAL A 140 -14.62 20.85 2.31
N GLN A 141 -14.06 19.65 2.48
CA GLN A 141 -12.66 19.47 2.88
C GLN A 141 -11.80 19.13 1.67
N ASP A 142 -10.67 19.81 1.48
CA ASP A 142 -9.71 19.47 0.43
C ASP A 142 -8.96 18.18 0.81
N ALA A 143 -8.94 17.20 -0.10
CA ALA A 143 -8.26 15.92 0.12
C ALA A 143 -6.74 16.07 0.28
N VAL A 144 -6.11 17.03 -0.40
CA VAL A 144 -4.65 17.21 -0.37
C VAL A 144 -4.15 17.49 1.06
N PRO A 145 -4.58 18.55 1.75
CA PRO A 145 -4.19 18.76 3.13
C PRO A 145 -4.79 17.70 4.05
N ARG A 146 -6.02 17.23 3.82
CA ARG A 146 -6.70 16.30 4.73
C ARG A 146 -6.00 14.95 4.86
N ASP A 147 -5.64 14.33 3.75
CA ASP A 147 -5.09 12.97 3.72
C ASP A 147 -3.58 12.95 3.51
N GLY A 148 -3.02 14.01 2.91
CA GLY A 148 -1.60 14.08 2.56
C GLY A 148 -0.74 14.92 3.50
N LEU A 149 -1.23 16.07 3.98
CA LEU A 149 -0.36 17.13 4.54
C LEU A 149 -0.73 17.62 5.94
N THR A 150 -1.72 17.01 6.60
CA THR A 150 -2.11 17.33 7.98
C THR A 150 -1.82 16.14 8.87
N ASP A 151 -1.13 16.38 9.98
CA ASP A 151 -0.89 15.37 10.99
C ASP A 151 -2.23 14.99 11.65
N ALA A 152 -2.58 13.71 11.59
CA ALA A 152 -3.89 13.25 12.02
C ALA A 152 -4.12 13.36 13.54
N LEU A 153 -3.05 13.46 14.34
CA LEU A 153 -3.14 13.50 15.80
C LEU A 153 -3.18 14.94 16.34
N SER A 154 -2.32 15.81 15.82
CA SER A 154 -2.21 17.21 16.25
C SER A 154 -3.10 18.17 15.43
N GLY A 155 -3.54 17.77 14.24
CA GLY A 155 -4.25 18.63 13.30
C GLY A 155 -3.36 19.70 12.65
N GLN A 156 -2.04 19.64 12.85
CA GLN A 156 -1.09 20.60 12.30
C GLN A 156 -0.67 20.24 10.88
N LEU A 157 -0.44 21.24 10.03
CA LEU A 157 0.16 21.03 8.72
C LEU A 157 1.62 20.57 8.86
N MET A 158 2.09 19.73 7.92
CA MET A 158 3.48 19.24 7.92
C MET A 158 4.54 20.35 7.99
N GLY A 159 4.25 21.53 7.45
CA GLY A 159 5.14 22.68 7.54
C GLY A 159 5.39 23.17 8.98
N LEU A 160 4.41 23.04 9.89
CA LEU A 160 4.61 23.39 11.30
C LEU A 160 5.54 22.40 12.02
N CYS A 161 5.52 21.12 11.63
CA CYS A 161 6.48 20.13 12.11
C CYS A 161 7.90 20.41 11.57
N ALA A 162 8.00 20.93 10.34
CA ALA A 162 9.27 21.39 9.79
C ALA A 162 9.81 22.61 10.55
N GLU A 163 8.96 23.58 10.89
CA GLU A 163 9.32 24.70 11.78
C GLU A 163 9.79 24.22 13.16
N HIS A 164 9.10 23.22 13.73
CA HIS A 164 9.51 22.59 14.99
C HIS A 164 10.93 22.03 14.89
N THR A 165 11.23 21.28 13.82
CA THR A 165 12.56 20.72 13.59
C THR A 165 13.61 21.82 13.40
N ALA A 166 13.31 22.85 12.61
CA ALA A 166 14.22 23.98 12.37
C ALA A 166 14.60 24.65 13.70
N LYS A 167 13.61 24.90 14.57
CA LYS A 167 13.83 25.45 15.91
C LYS A 167 14.64 24.52 16.81
N THR A 168 14.25 23.24 16.91
CA THR A 168 14.88 22.25 17.79
C THR A 168 16.35 21.99 17.43
N HIS A 169 16.67 21.99 16.13
CA HIS A 169 18.04 21.76 15.66
C HIS A 169 18.82 23.05 15.38
N GLY A 170 18.23 24.23 15.59
CA GLY A 170 18.89 25.52 15.38
C GLY A 170 19.27 25.79 13.92
N PHE A 171 18.37 25.49 12.98
CA PHE A 171 18.51 25.90 11.57
C PHE A 171 17.85 27.25 11.37
N SER A 172 18.62 28.20 10.83
CA SER A 172 18.14 29.52 10.48
C SER A 172 17.29 29.49 9.20
N ARG A 173 16.66 30.64 8.90
CA ARG A 173 16.01 30.86 7.60
C ARG A 173 17.04 30.82 6.48
N GLU A 174 18.18 31.43 6.70
CA GLU A 174 19.29 31.54 5.75
C GLU A 174 19.83 30.16 5.37
N ASP A 175 20.01 29.26 6.35
CA ASP A 175 20.45 27.88 6.09
C ASP A 175 19.50 27.15 5.12
N GLN A 176 18.19 27.31 5.33
CA GLN A 176 17.16 26.64 4.52
C GLN A 176 17.04 27.23 3.13
N ASP A 177 17.17 28.56 2.99
CA ASP A 177 17.17 29.24 1.70
C ASP A 177 18.43 28.94 0.90
N ASP A 178 19.60 28.88 1.54
CA ASP A 178 20.86 28.53 0.90
C ASP A 178 20.82 27.10 0.36
N PHE A 179 20.26 26.17 1.14
CA PHE A 179 20.02 24.80 0.69
C PHE A 179 19.04 24.76 -0.49
N ALA A 180 17.94 25.52 -0.44
CA ALA A 180 16.98 25.58 -1.54
C ALA A 180 17.64 26.08 -2.83
N VAL A 181 18.40 27.19 -2.75
CA VAL A 181 19.15 27.75 -3.88
C VAL A 181 20.13 26.73 -4.46
N MET A 182 20.82 25.97 -3.60
CA MET A 182 21.70 24.89 -4.05
C MET A 182 20.92 23.79 -4.78
N SER A 183 19.78 23.35 -4.24
CA SER A 183 18.92 22.31 -4.86
C SER A 183 18.47 22.74 -6.26
N TYR A 184 17.97 23.98 -6.42
CA TYR A 184 17.58 24.51 -7.73
C TYR A 184 18.72 24.60 -8.72
N LYS A 185 19.89 25.09 -8.30
CA LYS A 185 21.07 25.17 -9.17
C LYS A 185 21.50 23.78 -9.67
N ARG A 186 21.47 22.77 -8.79
CA ARG A 186 21.80 21.38 -9.16
C ARG A 186 20.75 20.78 -10.10
N ALA A 187 19.47 21.06 -9.88
CA ALA A 187 18.41 20.59 -10.78
C ALA A 187 18.53 21.21 -12.18
N ILE A 188 18.82 22.52 -12.27
CA ILE A 188 19.04 23.22 -13.55
C ILE A 188 20.25 22.61 -14.27
N ASP A 189 21.38 22.47 -13.59
CA ASP A 189 22.59 21.86 -14.16
C ASP A 189 22.33 20.41 -14.62
N ALA A 190 21.57 19.63 -13.86
CA ALA A 190 21.18 18.26 -14.23
C ALA A 190 20.29 18.21 -15.48
N TRP A 191 19.39 19.18 -15.66
CA TRP A 191 18.58 19.31 -16.88
C TRP A 191 19.42 19.77 -18.08
N ASP A 192 20.28 20.79 -17.90
CA ASP A 192 21.17 21.34 -18.92
C ASP A 192 22.20 20.29 -19.41
N THR A 193 22.66 19.41 -18.52
CA THR A 193 23.59 18.31 -18.83
C THR A 193 22.89 17.00 -19.22
N HIS A 194 21.57 17.01 -19.33
CA HIS A 194 20.75 15.84 -19.68
C HIS A 194 20.91 14.62 -18.75
N ALA A 195 21.22 14.85 -17.47
CA ALA A 195 21.41 13.80 -16.47
C ALA A 195 20.15 12.91 -16.30
N PHE A 196 18.95 13.47 -16.53
CA PHE A 196 17.68 12.75 -16.40
C PHE A 196 17.22 11.99 -17.65
N ALA A 197 17.98 12.04 -18.76
CA ALA A 197 17.55 11.49 -20.04
C ALA A 197 17.22 9.99 -19.99
N GLN A 198 17.91 9.22 -19.14
CA GLN A 198 17.69 7.77 -19.00
C GLN A 198 16.51 7.41 -18.08
N GLU A 199 16.05 8.32 -17.24
CA GLU A 199 14.95 8.07 -16.30
C GLU A 199 13.61 8.61 -16.78
N ILE A 200 13.58 9.69 -17.56
CA ILE A 200 12.33 10.36 -17.96
C ILE A 200 11.57 9.58 -19.04
N VAL A 201 10.26 9.45 -18.86
CA VAL A 201 9.28 8.91 -19.81
C VAL A 201 8.36 10.04 -20.25
N PRO A 202 8.42 10.50 -21.51
CA PRO A 202 7.58 11.59 -21.99
C PRO A 202 6.09 11.27 -21.88
N ILE A 203 5.29 12.25 -21.46
CA ILE A 203 3.84 12.13 -21.33
C ILE A 203 3.16 12.97 -22.40
N THR A 204 2.34 12.32 -23.23
CA THR A 204 1.54 13.02 -24.23
C THR A 204 0.22 13.45 -23.61
N VAL A 205 0.06 14.75 -23.40
CA VAL A 205 -1.16 15.36 -22.89
C VAL A 205 -2.07 15.74 -24.06
N PRO A 206 -3.27 15.15 -24.19
CA PRO A 206 -4.19 15.48 -25.27
C PRO A 206 -4.76 16.89 -25.09
N GLY A 207 -4.62 17.74 -26.10
CA GLY A 207 -5.27 19.05 -26.18
C GLY A 207 -6.44 19.06 -27.17
N LYS A 208 -7.27 20.12 -27.12
CA LYS A 208 -8.48 20.22 -27.98
C LYS A 208 -8.20 20.22 -29.48
N LYS A 209 -7.00 20.64 -29.90
CA LYS A 209 -6.59 20.71 -31.32
C LYS A 209 -5.26 20.00 -31.59
N THR A 210 -4.33 20.08 -30.64
CA THR A 210 -2.99 19.47 -30.73
C THR A 210 -2.64 18.84 -29.38
N SER A 211 -1.97 17.70 -29.40
CA SER A 211 -1.36 17.11 -28.21
C SER A 211 -0.06 17.82 -27.86
N THR A 212 0.25 17.92 -26.58
CA THR A 212 1.52 18.45 -26.06
C THR A 212 2.32 17.29 -25.47
N VAL A 213 3.58 17.16 -25.84
CA VAL A 213 4.49 16.20 -25.20
C VAL A 213 5.20 16.91 -24.05
N VAL A 214 5.08 16.35 -22.85
CA VAL A 214 5.76 16.81 -21.64
C VAL A 214 6.91 15.87 -21.37
N GLU A 215 8.13 16.39 -21.41
CA GLU A 215 9.38 15.61 -21.35
C GLU A 215 10.37 16.18 -20.33
N GLU A 216 9.94 17.19 -19.56
CA GLU A 216 10.79 17.91 -18.62
C GLU A 216 10.04 18.26 -17.33
N ASP A 217 10.74 18.19 -16.19
CA ASP A 217 10.17 18.56 -14.88
C ASP A 217 9.84 20.06 -14.85
N GLU A 218 8.69 20.43 -14.29
CA GLU A 218 8.21 21.82 -14.38
C GLU A 218 8.84 22.77 -13.34
N GLU A 219 9.16 22.27 -12.14
CA GLU A 219 9.44 23.11 -10.97
C GLU A 219 10.77 23.89 -11.09
N HIS A 220 11.83 23.26 -11.59
CA HIS A 220 13.15 23.88 -11.63
C HIS A 220 13.19 25.18 -12.47
N ARG A 221 12.31 25.31 -13.47
CA ARG A 221 12.16 26.52 -14.32
C ARG A 221 11.56 27.71 -13.56
N ARG A 222 11.00 27.50 -12.38
CA ARG A 222 10.38 28.54 -11.54
C ARG A 222 11.39 29.22 -10.61
N PHE A 223 12.66 28.82 -10.68
CA PHE A 223 13.73 29.36 -9.86
C PHE A 223 13.86 30.89 -10.00
N GLN A 224 13.67 31.61 -8.90
CA GLN A 224 13.80 33.07 -8.82
C GLN A 224 14.66 33.47 -7.61
N PRO A 225 16.00 33.31 -7.70
CA PRO A 225 16.90 33.42 -6.54
C PRO A 225 16.78 34.76 -5.79
N GLU A 226 16.58 35.86 -6.54
CA GLU A 226 16.45 37.20 -5.95
C GLU A 226 15.18 37.36 -5.10
N LYS A 227 14.11 36.63 -5.43
CA LYS A 227 12.84 36.71 -4.70
C LYS A 227 12.72 35.70 -3.58
N MET A 228 13.40 34.55 -3.66
CA MET A 228 13.28 33.47 -2.67
C MET A 228 13.52 33.97 -1.24
N ARG A 229 14.59 34.75 -1.02
CA ARG A 229 14.91 35.30 0.31
C ARG A 229 13.90 36.31 0.84
N SER A 230 13.16 36.98 -0.05
CA SER A 230 12.13 37.95 0.32
C SER A 230 10.78 37.33 0.68
N LEU A 231 10.60 36.02 0.42
CA LEU A 231 9.33 35.35 0.69
C LEU A 231 9.02 35.33 2.19
N ARG A 232 7.74 35.57 2.49
CA ARG A 232 7.23 35.46 3.85
C ARG A 232 7.15 33.98 4.24
N PRO A 233 7.35 33.66 5.53
CA PRO A 233 7.06 32.34 6.08
C PRO A 233 5.64 31.87 5.73
N ALA A 234 5.50 30.59 5.39
CA ALA A 234 4.25 30.01 4.88
C ALA A 234 3.35 29.44 5.98
N PHE A 235 3.92 29.03 7.12
CA PHE A 235 3.19 28.27 8.15
C PHE A 235 3.12 29.00 9.49
N ASP A 236 4.24 29.57 9.95
CA ASP A 236 4.31 30.41 11.15
C ASP A 236 4.73 31.82 10.77
N LYS A 237 4.10 32.87 11.30
CA LYS A 237 4.43 34.28 11.03
C LYS A 237 5.88 34.63 11.37
N HIS A 238 6.46 33.95 12.35
CA HIS A 238 7.86 34.10 12.77
C HIS A 238 8.72 32.90 12.37
N GLY A 239 8.19 32.07 11.47
CA GLY A 239 8.82 30.86 10.99
C GLY A 239 9.95 31.10 10.01
N THR A 240 10.54 30.00 9.60
CA THR A 240 11.69 29.89 8.69
C THR A 240 11.33 29.19 7.37
N VAL A 241 10.24 28.43 7.35
CA VAL A 241 9.79 27.68 6.20
C VAL A 241 8.95 28.58 5.28
N THR A 242 9.31 28.61 4.00
CA THR A 242 8.66 29.39 2.94
C THR A 242 8.27 28.51 1.77
N ALA A 243 7.49 29.04 0.83
CA ALA A 243 7.21 28.36 -0.43
C ALA A 243 8.46 28.08 -1.28
N ALA A 244 9.58 28.78 -1.05
CA ALA A 244 10.84 28.60 -1.78
C ALA A 244 11.73 27.49 -1.21
N ASN A 245 11.64 27.23 0.09
CA ASN A 245 12.45 26.23 0.80
C ASN A 245 11.61 25.01 1.28
N ALA A 246 10.37 24.93 0.80
CA ALA A 246 9.50 23.77 0.89
C ALA A 246 9.32 23.16 -0.50
N SER A 247 9.09 21.85 -0.56
CA SER A 247 8.68 21.22 -1.82
C SER A 247 7.29 21.70 -2.28
N SER A 248 7.09 21.74 -3.59
CA SER A 248 5.80 22.07 -4.18
C SER A 248 4.86 20.86 -4.20
N LEU A 249 3.56 21.14 -4.25
CA LEU A 249 2.55 20.15 -4.61
C LEU A 249 2.76 19.76 -6.08
N SER A 250 2.71 18.48 -6.40
CA SER A 250 3.10 18.00 -7.74
C SER A 250 2.38 16.74 -8.19
N ASP A 251 2.42 16.51 -9.49
CA ASP A 251 1.90 15.31 -10.16
C ASP A 251 3.05 14.51 -10.78
N GLY A 252 3.03 13.18 -10.67
CA GLY A 252 4.04 12.33 -11.29
C GLY A 252 3.96 10.86 -10.88
N ALA A 253 4.65 9.99 -11.62
CA ALA A 253 4.80 8.57 -11.32
C ALA A 253 6.24 8.07 -11.55
N SER A 254 6.64 7.05 -10.81
CA SER A 254 7.97 6.43 -10.88
C SER A 254 7.83 4.93 -10.69
N MET A 255 8.39 4.14 -11.60
CA MET A 255 8.25 2.69 -11.63
C MET A 255 9.62 2.01 -11.81
N LEU A 256 9.78 0.88 -11.15
CA LEU A 256 10.94 0.02 -11.22
C LEU A 256 10.49 -1.42 -11.40
N ILE A 257 11.32 -2.23 -12.06
CA ILE A 257 11.12 -3.68 -12.12
C ILE A 257 12.21 -4.33 -11.28
N LEU A 258 11.77 -5.10 -10.29
CA LEU A 258 12.63 -5.94 -9.49
C LEU A 258 12.61 -7.36 -10.06
N ALA A 259 13.76 -8.03 -10.05
CA ALA A 259 13.86 -9.43 -10.42
C ALA A 259 14.82 -10.18 -9.50
N SER A 260 14.55 -11.46 -9.28
CA SER A 260 15.48 -12.37 -8.59
C SER A 260 16.76 -12.54 -9.39
N GLY A 261 17.87 -12.82 -8.71
CA GLY A 261 19.13 -13.13 -9.38
C GLY A 261 19.02 -14.37 -10.28
N ALA A 262 18.12 -15.32 -9.95
CA ALA A 262 17.83 -16.48 -10.77
C ALA A 262 17.21 -16.09 -12.12
N GLU A 263 16.15 -15.25 -12.10
CA GLU A 263 15.48 -14.82 -13.33
C GLU A 263 16.36 -13.91 -14.18
N VAL A 264 17.14 -13.02 -13.56
CA VAL A 264 18.12 -12.20 -14.28
C VAL A 264 19.10 -13.06 -15.07
N ARG A 265 19.61 -14.15 -14.48
CA ARG A 265 20.53 -15.08 -15.17
C ARG A 265 19.83 -15.89 -16.24
N LYS A 266 18.68 -16.47 -15.92
CA LYS A 266 17.88 -17.30 -16.83
C LYS A 266 17.49 -16.55 -18.10
N ARG A 267 17.15 -15.27 -17.98
CA ARG A 267 16.70 -14.42 -19.09
C ARG A 267 17.82 -13.61 -19.74
N GLY A 268 19.02 -13.62 -19.18
CA GLY A 268 20.14 -12.81 -19.68
C GLY A 268 19.93 -11.30 -19.56
N TRP A 269 19.11 -10.86 -18.60
CA TRP A 269 18.86 -9.43 -18.38
C TRP A 269 20.11 -8.74 -17.83
N THR A 270 20.29 -7.46 -18.18
CA THR A 270 21.38 -6.64 -17.66
C THR A 270 20.84 -5.68 -16.60
N PRO A 271 20.95 -6.01 -15.30
CA PRO A 271 20.40 -5.18 -14.23
C PRO A 271 21.15 -3.86 -14.06
N LEU A 272 20.43 -2.82 -13.63
CA LEU A 272 20.97 -1.50 -13.30
C LEU A 272 21.64 -1.52 -11.92
N ALA A 273 20.95 -2.04 -10.91
CA ALA A 273 21.42 -2.01 -9.53
C ALA A 273 21.00 -3.29 -8.79
N ARG A 274 21.65 -3.54 -7.65
CA ARG A 274 21.25 -4.55 -6.67
C ARG A 274 20.68 -3.86 -5.43
N VAL A 275 19.58 -4.36 -4.88
CA VAL A 275 18.99 -3.89 -3.62
C VAL A 275 19.68 -4.62 -2.47
N LEU A 276 20.50 -3.90 -1.71
CA LEU A 276 21.27 -4.46 -0.60
C LEU A 276 20.43 -4.55 0.68
N GLY A 277 19.71 -3.48 1.01
CA GLY A 277 18.95 -3.41 2.25
C GLY A 277 17.83 -2.38 2.20
N THR A 278 16.77 -2.66 2.94
CA THR A 278 15.65 -1.74 3.13
C THR A 278 15.28 -1.69 4.59
N ALA A 279 14.88 -0.53 5.12
CA ALA A 279 14.37 -0.42 6.48
C ALA A 279 13.33 0.68 6.64
N ASP A 280 12.49 0.49 7.64
CA ASP A 280 11.56 1.50 8.13
C ASP A 280 11.96 1.91 9.55
N ALA A 281 11.67 3.16 9.91
CA ALA A 281 11.75 3.66 11.27
C ALA A 281 10.60 4.63 11.56
N ALA A 282 10.40 4.94 12.84
CA ALA A 282 9.45 5.93 13.29
C ALA A 282 9.95 6.65 14.54
N CYS A 283 9.50 7.89 14.71
CA CYS A 283 9.65 8.74 15.87
C CYS A 283 8.30 9.43 16.18
N ALA A 284 8.28 10.45 17.03
CA ALA A 284 7.07 11.22 17.27
C ALA A 284 6.58 11.88 15.96
N PRO A 285 5.26 12.02 15.73
CA PRO A 285 4.72 12.55 14.48
C PRO A 285 5.27 13.92 14.06
N GLN A 286 5.44 14.82 15.03
CA GLN A 286 6.02 16.15 14.84
C GLN A 286 7.51 16.14 14.45
N ASP A 287 8.22 15.05 14.74
CA ASP A 287 9.66 14.88 14.49
C ASP A 287 9.93 14.10 13.20
N PHE A 288 8.89 13.87 12.36
CA PHE A 288 9.04 13.18 11.08
C PHE A 288 10.20 13.69 10.21
N PRO A 289 10.59 14.99 10.21
CA PRO A 289 11.73 15.46 9.41
C PRO A 289 13.04 14.75 9.72
N THR A 290 13.22 14.24 10.95
CA THR A 290 14.44 13.54 11.39
C THR A 290 14.34 12.02 11.36
N ALA A 291 13.16 11.47 11.08
CA ALA A 291 12.93 10.03 10.98
C ALA A 291 13.88 9.30 10.00
N PRO A 292 14.31 9.88 8.86
CA PRO A 292 15.28 9.22 7.96
C PRO A 292 16.62 8.89 8.65
N ALA A 293 17.06 9.69 9.63
CA ALA A 293 18.27 9.42 10.41
C ALA A 293 18.14 8.17 11.29
N LEU A 294 16.92 7.67 11.51
CA LEU A 294 16.67 6.39 12.17
C LEU A 294 16.54 5.23 11.16
N ALA A 295 16.01 5.50 9.96
CA ALA A 295 15.79 4.48 8.94
C ALA A 295 17.09 4.14 8.17
N ILE A 296 17.90 5.14 7.83
CA ILE A 296 19.14 4.98 7.06
C ILE A 296 20.13 4.04 7.76
N PRO A 297 20.49 4.22 9.05
CA PRO A 297 21.40 3.30 9.73
C PRO A 297 20.87 1.87 9.80
N LYS A 298 19.54 1.68 9.96
CA LYS A 298 18.92 0.35 9.95
C LYS A 298 19.02 -0.32 8.58
N ALA A 299 18.83 0.44 7.50
CA ALA A 299 18.94 -0.08 6.13
C ALA A 299 20.39 -0.45 5.79
N LEU A 300 21.36 0.39 6.20
CA LEU A 300 22.79 0.13 6.09
C LEU A 300 23.23 -1.10 6.87
N ALA A 301 22.77 -1.26 8.11
CA ALA A 301 23.05 -2.45 8.92
C ALA A 301 22.52 -3.73 8.25
N ARG A 302 21.31 -3.69 7.68
CA ARG A 302 20.74 -4.82 6.90
C ARG A 302 21.50 -5.08 5.61
N ALA A 303 22.05 -4.04 4.99
CA ALA A 303 22.90 -4.14 3.81
C ALA A 303 24.34 -4.58 4.14
N GLN A 304 24.72 -4.57 5.42
CA GLN A 304 26.10 -4.76 5.90
C GLN A 304 27.08 -3.77 5.24
N VAL A 305 26.67 -2.51 5.13
CA VAL A 305 27.45 -1.42 4.53
C VAL A 305 27.73 -0.35 5.58
N ALA A 306 28.97 0.14 5.66
CA ALA A 306 29.32 1.25 6.54
C ALA A 306 28.87 2.59 5.94
N LEU A 307 28.62 3.60 6.79
CA LEU A 307 28.09 4.89 6.32
C LEU A 307 29.09 5.61 5.40
N GLU A 308 30.37 5.48 5.71
CA GLU A 308 31.51 6.04 4.97
C GLU A 308 31.66 5.47 3.55
N ASP A 309 31.19 4.25 3.30
CA ASP A 309 31.24 3.58 1.99
C ASP A 309 30.16 4.10 1.03
N VAL A 310 29.21 4.89 1.54
CA VAL A 310 28.13 5.46 0.72
C VAL A 310 28.69 6.60 -0.14
N ALA A 311 28.51 6.46 -1.44
CA ALA A 311 28.96 7.44 -2.43
C ALA A 311 27.98 8.62 -2.53
N LEU A 312 26.68 8.34 -2.62
CA LEU A 312 25.62 9.33 -2.82
C LEU A 312 24.42 9.03 -1.93
N PHE A 313 23.74 10.10 -1.51
CA PHE A 313 22.51 10.04 -0.75
C PHE A 313 21.41 10.79 -1.49
N GLU A 314 20.24 10.17 -1.63
CA GLU A 314 19.00 10.87 -1.98
C GLU A 314 18.13 10.97 -0.72
N ILE A 315 18.19 12.09 -0.01
CA ILE A 315 17.33 12.36 1.14
C ILE A 315 16.23 13.31 0.69
N ASN A 316 15.00 12.81 0.63
CA ASN A 316 13.89 13.56 0.05
C ASN A 316 13.68 14.92 0.72
N GLU A 317 13.62 15.96 -0.10
CA GLU A 317 13.51 17.35 0.32
C GLU A 317 12.04 17.75 0.48
N ALA A 318 11.31 17.14 1.42
CA ALA A 318 9.94 17.60 1.72
C ALA A 318 9.96 19.09 2.13
N PHE A 319 10.98 19.46 2.92
CA PHE A 319 11.39 20.81 3.27
C PHE A 319 12.92 20.85 3.30
N SER A 320 13.57 21.99 3.05
CA SER A 320 15.04 22.13 3.12
C SER A 320 15.61 21.69 4.46
N VAL A 321 14.88 21.88 5.57
CA VAL A 321 15.31 21.44 6.90
C VAL A 321 15.47 19.92 7.02
N VAL A 322 14.77 19.12 6.20
CA VAL A 322 14.82 17.65 6.24
C VAL A 322 16.23 17.13 5.90
N PRO A 323 16.77 17.33 4.69
CA PRO A 323 18.14 16.88 4.36
C PRO A 323 19.18 17.54 5.25
N LEU A 324 19.03 18.82 5.62
CA LEU A 324 19.94 19.52 6.53
C LEU A 324 20.03 18.83 7.91
N ALA A 325 18.88 18.53 8.53
CA ALA A 325 18.83 17.88 9.82
C ALA A 325 19.40 16.47 9.78
N ASN A 326 19.03 15.67 8.77
CA ASN A 326 19.52 14.30 8.63
C ASN A 326 21.02 14.26 8.34
N ALA A 327 21.54 15.14 7.49
CA ALA A 327 22.97 15.24 7.24
C ALA A 327 23.75 15.61 8.51
N ARG A 328 23.24 16.57 9.32
CA ARG A 328 23.84 16.94 10.60
C ARG A 328 23.82 15.79 11.61
N ILE A 329 22.70 15.09 11.76
CA ILE A 329 22.55 13.99 12.73
C ILE A 329 23.45 12.81 12.37
N LEU A 330 23.55 12.47 11.08
CA LEU A 330 24.32 11.33 10.59
C LEU A 330 25.80 11.67 10.32
N GLY A 331 26.19 12.95 10.37
CA GLY A 331 27.55 13.37 10.00
C GLY A 331 27.87 13.20 8.52
N ILE A 332 26.87 13.37 7.64
CA ILE A 332 27.01 13.22 6.19
C ILE A 332 27.38 14.56 5.55
N ASP A 333 28.30 14.53 4.59
CA ASP A 333 28.63 15.68 3.73
C ASP A 333 27.49 16.01 2.77
N LEU A 334 26.97 17.24 2.82
CA LEU A 334 25.93 17.76 1.92
C LEU A 334 26.36 17.77 0.44
N ALA A 335 27.66 17.71 0.13
CA ALA A 335 28.13 17.54 -1.23
C ALA A 335 27.74 16.19 -1.84
N LYS A 336 27.45 15.17 -1.02
CA LYS A 336 26.98 13.84 -1.46
C LYS A 336 25.45 13.69 -1.47
N VAL A 337 24.72 14.66 -0.92
CA VAL A 337 23.25 14.60 -0.75
C VAL A 337 22.57 15.32 -1.92
N ASN A 338 21.67 14.65 -2.64
CA ASN A 338 20.83 15.21 -3.70
C ASN A 338 21.66 16.00 -4.74
N THR A 339 22.63 15.33 -5.36
CA THR A 339 23.59 15.98 -6.26
C THR A 339 22.97 16.49 -7.56
N LEU A 340 21.78 15.99 -7.92
CA LEU A 340 21.02 16.41 -9.11
C LEU A 340 19.81 17.30 -8.75
N GLY A 341 19.79 17.86 -7.54
CA GLY A 341 18.61 18.51 -6.98
C GLY A 341 17.64 17.51 -6.35
N GLY A 342 16.53 17.99 -5.80
CA GLY A 342 15.60 17.16 -5.04
C GLY A 342 14.20 17.76 -4.95
N GLY A 343 13.41 17.33 -3.98
CA GLY A 343 11.99 17.69 -3.88
C GLY A 343 11.68 19.20 -3.85
N VAL A 344 12.60 20.04 -3.36
CA VAL A 344 12.42 21.51 -3.33
C VAL A 344 12.49 22.10 -4.75
N SER A 345 13.28 21.51 -5.64
CA SER A 345 13.53 22.01 -7.00
C SER A 345 12.89 21.19 -8.11
N LEU A 346 12.52 19.93 -7.83
CA LEU A 346 11.91 18.99 -8.77
C LEU A 346 10.43 18.73 -8.46
N GLY A 347 9.93 19.12 -7.28
CA GLY A 347 8.56 18.85 -6.83
C GLY A 347 8.41 17.56 -6.03
N HIS A 348 7.26 17.38 -5.38
CA HIS A 348 7.01 16.29 -4.44
C HIS A 348 5.64 15.61 -4.64
N PRO A 349 5.47 14.79 -5.69
CA PRO A 349 4.30 13.92 -5.84
C PRO A 349 4.34 12.84 -4.76
N ILE A 350 3.59 13.02 -3.67
CA ILE A 350 3.82 12.32 -2.39
C ILE A 350 3.85 10.78 -2.52
N GLY A 351 2.90 10.16 -3.23
CA GLY A 351 2.88 8.70 -3.45
C GLY A 351 4.02 8.17 -4.32
N SER A 352 4.57 8.99 -5.21
CA SER A 352 5.64 8.62 -6.16
C SER A 352 7.05 8.92 -5.62
N SER A 353 7.19 9.90 -4.72
CA SER A 353 8.49 10.50 -4.41
C SER A 353 9.50 9.52 -3.83
N GLY A 354 9.06 8.57 -3.01
CA GLY A 354 9.93 7.51 -2.47
C GLY A 354 10.52 6.60 -3.54
N ALA A 355 9.78 6.35 -4.64
CA ALA A 355 10.31 5.62 -5.78
C ALA A 355 11.16 6.53 -6.68
N ARG A 356 10.75 7.79 -6.88
CA ARG A 356 11.47 8.79 -7.67
C ARG A 356 12.92 8.97 -7.20
N ILE A 357 13.15 9.11 -5.89
CA ILE A 357 14.50 9.26 -5.34
C ILE A 357 15.36 8.02 -5.59
N VAL A 358 14.78 6.82 -5.60
CA VAL A 358 15.52 5.59 -5.90
C VAL A 358 15.86 5.52 -7.38
N VAL A 359 14.92 5.90 -8.27
CA VAL A 359 15.17 6.00 -9.71
C VAL A 359 16.34 6.93 -9.98
N THR A 360 16.29 8.17 -9.48
CA THR A 360 17.36 9.16 -9.67
C THR A 360 18.69 8.68 -9.09
N LEU A 361 18.69 8.06 -7.89
CA LEU A 361 19.89 7.51 -7.28
C LEU A 361 20.55 6.43 -8.15
N VAL A 362 19.77 5.50 -8.70
CA VAL A 362 20.30 4.41 -9.53
C VAL A 362 20.98 4.94 -10.80
N HIS A 363 20.45 6.01 -11.39
CA HIS A 363 21.04 6.63 -12.58
C HIS A 363 22.23 7.55 -12.27
N ALA A 364 22.24 8.20 -11.10
CA ALA A 364 23.34 9.06 -10.66
C ALA A 364 24.60 8.29 -10.22
N LEU A 365 24.44 7.06 -9.71
CA LEU A 365 25.57 6.24 -9.24
C LEU A 365 26.44 5.74 -10.41
N ARG A 366 27.76 5.84 -10.23
CA ARG A 366 28.73 5.15 -11.10
C ARG A 366 28.77 3.66 -10.77
N GLN A 367 29.19 2.84 -11.73
CA GLN A 367 29.30 1.40 -11.55
C GLN A 367 30.10 1.02 -10.30
N GLY A 368 29.58 0.08 -9.52
CA GLY A 368 30.16 -0.39 -8.25
C GLY A 368 29.85 0.47 -7.03
N GLN A 369 29.42 1.73 -7.21
CA GLN A 369 29.12 2.63 -6.10
C GLN A 369 27.84 2.21 -5.37
N ILE A 370 27.82 2.48 -4.06
CA ILE A 370 26.68 2.28 -3.18
C ILE A 370 26.01 3.63 -2.93
N GLY A 371 24.69 3.66 -2.99
CA GLY A 371 23.88 4.82 -2.66
C GLY A 371 22.77 4.48 -1.68
N VAL A 372 22.30 5.51 -0.98
CA VAL A 372 21.19 5.39 -0.03
C VAL A 372 20.10 6.39 -0.36
N ALA A 373 18.88 5.91 -0.52
CA ALA A 373 17.67 6.74 -0.60
C ALA A 373 16.97 6.74 0.76
N GLY A 374 16.60 7.90 1.29
CA GLY A 374 15.89 8.08 2.54
C GLY A 374 14.73 9.06 2.40
N ILE A 375 13.56 8.69 2.88
CA ILE A 375 12.36 9.54 2.80
C ILE A 375 11.56 9.48 4.10
N CYS A 376 11.21 10.65 4.62
CA CYS A 376 10.29 10.78 5.74
C CYS A 376 8.84 10.63 5.28
N ASN A 377 7.92 10.39 6.21
CA ASN A 377 6.49 10.37 5.94
C ASN A 377 5.71 10.97 7.11
N GLY A 378 4.58 11.63 6.80
CA GLY A 378 3.65 12.14 7.81
C GLY A 378 3.23 11.06 8.80
N GLY A 379 3.00 11.45 10.06
CA GLY A 379 2.79 10.53 11.17
C GLY A 379 4.08 10.04 11.84
N GLY A 380 5.25 10.61 11.51
CA GLY A 380 6.52 10.35 12.21
C GLY A 380 7.35 9.20 11.66
N GLY A 381 7.05 8.70 10.45
CA GLY A 381 7.75 7.55 9.86
C GLY A 381 8.85 7.94 8.89
N ALA A 382 9.66 6.94 8.51
CA ALA A 382 10.54 7.01 7.35
C ALA A 382 10.79 5.62 6.77
N SER A 383 11.20 5.60 5.49
CA SER A 383 11.73 4.42 4.80
C SER A 383 13.10 4.75 4.18
N ALA A 384 13.99 3.76 4.14
CA ALA A 384 15.29 3.86 3.50
C ALA A 384 15.59 2.63 2.64
N VAL A 385 16.29 2.84 1.52
CA VAL A 385 16.69 1.81 0.54
C VAL A 385 18.17 2.00 0.22
N VAL A 386 18.95 0.92 0.33
CA VAL A 386 20.37 0.86 -0.02
C VAL A 386 20.51 0.09 -1.33
N VAL A 387 21.13 0.71 -2.33
CA VAL A 387 21.35 0.11 -3.64
C VAL A 387 22.83 0.16 -4.03
N GLN A 388 23.27 -0.80 -4.83
CA GLN A 388 24.59 -0.81 -5.43
C GLN A 388 24.47 -0.85 -6.95
N ARG A 389 25.09 0.11 -7.64
CA ARG A 389 25.12 0.10 -9.12
C ARG A 389 25.93 -1.08 -9.62
N ILE A 390 25.38 -1.86 -10.53
CA ILE A 390 26.06 -3.05 -11.07
C ILE A 390 27.28 -2.63 -11.88
N VAL A 391 28.40 -3.31 -11.64
CA VAL A 391 29.55 -3.30 -12.56
C VAL A 391 29.19 -4.19 -13.72
N VAL A 392 28.90 -3.59 -14.86
CA VAL A 392 28.82 -4.33 -16.11
C VAL A 392 30.27 -4.63 -16.46
N ALA A 393 30.77 -5.78 -16.02
CA ALA A 393 32.02 -6.30 -16.56
C ALA A 393 31.84 -6.28 -18.07
N LEU A 394 32.58 -5.38 -18.74
CA LEU A 394 32.51 -5.16 -20.17
C LEU A 394 32.31 -6.51 -20.82
N SER A 395 31.19 -6.59 -21.55
CA SER A 395 30.62 -7.72 -22.25
C SER A 395 31.58 -8.50 -23.15
N LEU A 396 32.90 -8.24 -23.10
CA LEU A 396 33.95 -9.04 -23.71
C LEU A 396 33.95 -10.50 -23.27
N LEU A 397 33.61 -10.85 -22.03
CA LEU A 397 33.61 -12.28 -21.63
C LEU A 397 32.41 -13.05 -22.18
N HIS A 398 31.21 -12.48 -22.16
CA HIS A 398 30.02 -13.09 -22.75
C HIS A 398 30.02 -13.00 -24.29
N MET A 399 30.50 -11.89 -24.86
CA MET A 399 30.68 -11.75 -26.31
C MET A 399 31.81 -12.65 -26.82
N LYS A 400 32.92 -12.84 -26.08
CA LYS A 400 33.94 -13.85 -26.43
C LYS A 400 33.40 -15.27 -26.31
N ARG A 401 32.55 -15.57 -25.32
CA ARG A 401 31.92 -16.90 -25.20
C ARG A 401 30.94 -17.16 -26.34
N SER A 402 30.07 -16.20 -26.65
CA SER A 402 29.11 -16.36 -27.76
C SER A 402 29.80 -16.33 -29.13
N LEU A 403 30.87 -15.55 -29.32
CA LEU A 403 31.71 -15.63 -30.52
C LEU A 403 32.47 -16.95 -30.60
N ALA A 404 33.00 -17.46 -29.49
CA ALA A 404 33.67 -18.76 -29.47
C ALA A 404 32.69 -19.91 -29.73
N GLU A 405 31.48 -19.84 -29.20
CA GLU A 405 30.40 -20.82 -29.43
C GLU A 405 29.87 -20.73 -30.87
N ALA A 406 29.67 -19.52 -31.42
CA ALA A 406 29.31 -19.34 -32.82
C ALA A 406 30.43 -19.78 -33.79
N PHE A 407 31.69 -19.55 -33.43
CA PHE A 407 32.86 -20.00 -34.19
C PHE A 407 33.03 -21.52 -34.14
N GLN A 408 32.83 -22.13 -32.97
CA GLN A 408 32.81 -23.59 -32.80
C GLN A 408 31.66 -24.24 -33.58
N ALA A 409 30.47 -23.63 -33.57
CA ALA A 409 29.33 -24.09 -34.37
C ALA A 409 29.60 -23.96 -35.88
N SER A 410 30.26 -22.88 -36.31
CA SER A 410 30.69 -22.71 -37.71
C SER A 410 31.72 -23.77 -38.13
N LEU A 411 32.73 -24.05 -37.28
CA LEU A 411 33.73 -25.09 -37.54
C LEU A 411 33.12 -26.50 -37.55
N ALA A 412 32.15 -26.76 -36.67
CA ALA A 412 31.39 -28.01 -36.69
C ALA A 412 30.58 -28.15 -37.99
N HIS A 413 29.98 -27.07 -38.50
CA HIS A 413 29.26 -27.07 -39.76
C HIS A 413 30.18 -27.28 -40.97
N GLU A 414 31.36 -26.64 -41.02
CA GLU A 414 32.36 -26.85 -42.07
C GLU A 414 32.97 -28.26 -42.06
N SER A 415 33.26 -28.81 -40.87
CA SER A 415 33.75 -30.19 -40.73
C SER A 415 32.71 -31.24 -41.14
N SER A 416 31.41 -30.97 -40.92
CA SER A 416 30.33 -31.82 -41.41
C SER A 416 30.13 -31.76 -42.92
N ASN A 417 30.51 -30.64 -43.54
CA ASN A 417 30.42 -30.44 -44.99
C ASN A 417 31.65 -30.99 -45.73
N ALA A 418 32.82 -30.93 -45.10
CA ALA A 418 34.06 -31.54 -45.60
C ALA A 418 33.99 -33.07 -45.64
N GLN A 419 33.16 -33.71 -44.79
CA GLN A 419 32.89 -35.16 -44.84
C GLN A 419 31.84 -35.58 -45.89
N ARG A 420 31.21 -34.63 -46.60
CA ARG A 420 30.21 -34.92 -47.64
C ARG A 420 30.71 -34.79 -49.08
N HIS A 421 31.98 -34.41 -49.28
CA HIS A 421 32.59 -34.34 -50.60
C HIS A 421 33.66 -35.41 -50.76
N ASP A 422 33.21 -36.64 -50.95
CA ASP A 422 34.06 -37.73 -51.43
C ASP A 422 33.22 -38.71 -52.28
N VAL A 423 32.58 -38.20 -53.35
CA VAL A 423 32.15 -39.00 -54.50
C VAL A 423 32.31 -38.17 -55.78
N ALA A 424 32.88 -38.84 -56.77
CA ALA A 424 33.48 -38.39 -58.00
C ALA A 424 32.56 -37.69 -59.04
N SER A 425 33.27 -36.89 -59.86
CA SER A 425 33.30 -36.85 -61.33
C SER A 425 32.20 -36.18 -62.15
N ASP A 426 32.71 -35.29 -63.00
CA ASP A 426 32.38 -35.05 -64.41
C ASP A 426 31.61 -33.77 -64.79
N GLU A 427 32.22 -33.14 -65.79
CA GLU A 427 31.93 -31.87 -66.42
C GLU A 427 30.69 -31.92 -67.33
N GLU A 428 30.25 -30.71 -67.69
CA GLU A 428 29.51 -30.32 -68.90
C GLU A 428 27.98 -30.45 -68.96
N ASP A 429 27.40 -29.32 -69.37
CA ASP A 429 26.12 -29.08 -70.05
C ASP A 429 24.80 -29.47 -69.35
N TYR A 430 24.07 -28.45 -68.87
CA TYR A 430 22.74 -28.10 -69.39
C TYR A 430 22.18 -26.85 -68.67
N MET A 431 22.32 -25.68 -69.30
CA MET A 431 21.48 -24.54 -68.95
C MET A 431 20.13 -24.71 -69.67
N SER A 432 19.13 -25.20 -68.95
CA SER A 432 17.78 -25.44 -69.50
C SER A 432 17.08 -24.15 -69.96
N GLU A 433 16.26 -24.26 -71.02
CA GLU A 433 15.40 -23.20 -71.58
C GLU A 433 14.50 -22.48 -70.55
N ALA A 434 14.28 -23.09 -69.38
CA ALA A 434 13.55 -22.47 -68.27
C ALA A 434 14.23 -21.22 -67.69
N MET A 435 15.56 -21.10 -67.82
CA MET A 435 16.31 -19.94 -67.32
C MET A 435 16.32 -18.77 -68.30
N LEU A 436 16.08 -19.02 -69.60
CA LEU A 436 15.94 -17.98 -70.62
C LEU A 436 14.51 -17.40 -70.65
N GLU A 437 13.48 -18.16 -70.30
CA GLU A 437 12.12 -17.61 -70.10
C GLU A 437 11.99 -16.75 -68.83
N ALA A 438 12.81 -17.01 -67.80
CA ALA A 438 12.81 -16.24 -66.55
C ALA A 438 13.39 -14.83 -66.70
N LEU A 439 14.26 -14.59 -67.69
CA LEU A 439 14.88 -13.28 -67.95
C LEU A 439 14.05 -12.37 -68.88
N ALA A 440 12.98 -12.87 -69.50
CA ALA A 440 12.15 -12.14 -70.46
C ALA A 440 10.89 -11.47 -69.87
N ARG A 441 10.65 -11.56 -68.55
CA ARG A 441 9.47 -10.95 -67.88
C ARG A 441 9.78 -9.73 -67.01
N HIS A 442 10.78 -8.95 -67.39
CA HIS A 442 11.09 -7.68 -66.72
C HIS A 442 10.56 -6.50 -67.53
N ASP A 443 9.23 -6.33 -67.57
CA ASP A 443 8.55 -5.06 -67.84
C ASP A 443 7.06 -5.13 -67.43
N ALA A 444 6.80 -4.96 -66.13
CA ALA A 444 5.48 -4.65 -65.55
C ALA A 444 5.65 -4.03 -64.15
N PRO A 445 4.77 -3.11 -63.69
CA PRO A 445 5.08 -2.16 -62.63
C PRO A 445 5.15 -2.77 -61.22
N ARG A 446 6.04 -2.16 -60.42
CA ARG A 446 6.52 -2.55 -59.08
C ARG A 446 5.45 -3.11 -58.13
N GLN A 447 5.77 -4.28 -57.56
CA GLN A 447 5.06 -4.91 -56.44
C GLN A 447 5.12 -4.02 -55.18
N GLN A 448 3.97 -3.88 -54.48
CA GLN A 448 3.85 -3.21 -53.20
C GLN A 448 4.84 -3.77 -52.16
N THR A 449 5.46 -2.90 -51.37
CA THR A 449 6.40 -3.28 -50.31
C THR A 449 5.68 -4.05 -49.18
N TYR A 450 6.43 -4.84 -48.41
CA TYR A 450 5.92 -5.52 -47.21
C TYR A 450 5.24 -4.55 -46.22
N SER A 451 5.76 -3.32 -46.11
CA SER A 451 5.15 -2.26 -45.30
C SER A 451 3.78 -1.82 -45.82
N GLN A 452 3.59 -1.74 -47.15
CA GLN A 452 2.32 -1.37 -47.78
C GLN A 452 1.28 -2.49 -47.65
N ARG A 453 1.69 -3.76 -47.79
CA ARG A 453 0.81 -4.91 -47.54
C ARG A 453 0.32 -4.96 -46.09
N ARG A 454 1.20 -4.65 -45.13
CA ARG A 454 0.85 -4.61 -43.70
C ARG A 454 -0.04 -3.42 -43.34
N GLU A 455 0.09 -2.31 -44.04
CA GLU A 455 -0.81 -1.15 -43.87
C GLU A 455 -2.19 -1.39 -44.49
N GLN A 456 -2.24 -2.06 -45.65
CA GLN A 456 -3.50 -2.47 -46.26
C GLN A 456 -4.25 -3.49 -45.39
N GLN A 457 -3.55 -4.51 -44.85
CA GLN A 457 -4.16 -5.46 -43.90
C GLN A 457 -4.71 -4.76 -42.64
N ARG A 458 -4.00 -3.77 -42.08
CA ARG A 458 -4.50 -2.98 -40.94
C ARG A 458 -5.73 -2.15 -41.28
N ARG A 459 -5.85 -1.65 -42.51
CA ARG A 459 -7.04 -0.91 -42.96
C ARG A 459 -8.24 -1.84 -43.15
N GLU A 460 -8.03 -3.01 -43.77
CA GLU A 460 -9.07 -4.01 -43.96
C GLU A 460 -9.57 -4.59 -42.62
N GLU A 461 -8.67 -4.78 -41.66
CA GLU A 461 -9.00 -5.25 -40.30
C GLU A 461 -9.75 -4.18 -39.48
N ALA A 462 -9.36 -2.90 -39.62
CA ALA A 462 -10.08 -1.78 -39.02
C ALA A 462 -11.48 -1.59 -39.63
N GLU A 463 -11.64 -1.82 -40.93
CA GLU A 463 -12.95 -1.80 -41.61
C GLU A 463 -13.83 -2.97 -41.16
N ARG A 464 -13.27 -4.18 -40.99
CA ARG A 464 -13.98 -5.33 -40.40
C ARG A 464 -14.43 -5.05 -38.97
N GLN A 465 -13.58 -4.50 -38.12
CA GLN A 465 -13.95 -4.14 -36.74
C GLN A 465 -15.04 -3.06 -36.68
N ARG A 466 -15.01 -2.09 -37.61
CA ARG A 466 -16.08 -1.08 -37.73
C ARG A 466 -17.40 -1.70 -38.18
N ALA A 467 -17.37 -2.63 -39.13
CA ALA A 467 -18.56 -3.35 -39.59
C ALA A 467 -19.14 -4.27 -38.48
N GLU A 468 -18.27 -4.91 -37.69
CA GLU A 468 -18.70 -5.71 -36.53
C GLU A 468 -19.30 -4.86 -35.40
N MET A 469 -18.74 -3.68 -35.12
CA MET A 469 -19.32 -2.73 -34.17
C MET A 469 -20.66 -2.18 -34.64
N GLN A 470 -20.80 -1.83 -35.92
CA GLN A 470 -22.09 -1.39 -36.48
C GLN A 470 -23.14 -2.50 -36.41
N GLY A 471 -22.79 -3.74 -36.74
CA GLY A 471 -23.69 -4.88 -36.57
C GLY A 471 -24.03 -5.19 -35.12
N ALA A 472 -23.10 -4.93 -34.18
CA ALA A 472 -23.35 -5.09 -32.75
C ALA A 472 -24.30 -4.02 -32.19
N ASP A 473 -24.17 -2.76 -32.65
CA ASP A 473 -25.06 -1.65 -32.29
C ASP A 473 -26.46 -1.82 -32.89
N GLU A 474 -26.58 -2.31 -34.12
CA GLU A 474 -27.88 -2.67 -34.74
C GLU A 474 -28.58 -3.79 -33.97
N ARG A 475 -27.84 -4.83 -33.57
CA ARG A 475 -28.38 -5.91 -32.72
C ARG A 475 -28.77 -5.42 -31.33
N ARG A 476 -28.07 -4.42 -30.78
CA ARG A 476 -28.41 -3.77 -29.49
C ARG A 476 -29.65 -2.89 -29.59
N ALA A 477 -29.81 -2.16 -30.70
CA ALA A 477 -30.98 -1.33 -30.97
C ALA A 477 -32.25 -2.19 -31.16
N MET A 478 -32.13 -3.32 -31.85
CA MET A 478 -33.24 -4.26 -32.07
C MET A 478 -33.72 -4.93 -30.77
N LYS A 479 -32.81 -5.16 -29.82
CA LYS A 479 -33.10 -5.75 -28.49
C LYS A 479 -33.75 -4.76 -27.50
N MET A 480 -33.64 -3.45 -27.75
CA MET A 480 -34.03 -2.39 -26.81
C MET A 480 -35.30 -1.61 -27.18
N GLY A 481 -36.02 -2.03 -28.24
CA GLY A 481 -37.41 -1.61 -28.49
C GLY A 481 -37.69 -0.09 -28.39
N ARG A 482 -36.87 0.77 -29.00
CA ARG A 482 -37.13 2.22 -29.08
C ARG A 482 -36.89 2.81 -30.48
N PRO A 483 -37.67 3.83 -30.89
CA PRO A 483 -37.73 4.29 -32.29
C PRO A 483 -36.56 5.20 -32.67
N LEU A 484 -36.20 5.16 -33.96
CA LEU A 484 -35.07 5.83 -34.61
C LEU A 484 -35.15 7.36 -34.58
N ALA A 485 -34.05 7.97 -34.12
CA ALA A 485 -33.35 9.23 -34.44
C ALA A 485 -34.01 10.44 -35.17
N ARG A 486 -35.23 10.37 -35.72
CA ARG A 486 -35.90 11.50 -36.37
C ARG A 486 -36.73 12.37 -35.42
N GLU A 487 -37.12 11.85 -34.25
CA GLU A 487 -37.85 12.64 -33.24
C GLU A 487 -36.94 13.53 -32.37
N TRP A 488 -35.62 13.28 -32.35
CA TRP A 488 -34.68 14.08 -31.55
C TRP A 488 -34.25 15.39 -32.25
N ALA A 489 -34.29 15.40 -33.58
CA ALA A 489 -34.00 16.59 -34.39
C ALA A 489 -35.13 17.64 -34.32
N ALA A 490 -36.38 17.23 -34.15
CA ALA A 490 -37.53 18.14 -34.07
C ALA A 490 -37.67 18.91 -32.73
N ARG A 491 -36.87 18.57 -31.71
CA ARG A 491 -36.88 19.25 -30.39
C ARG A 491 -35.74 20.24 -30.17
N HIS A 492 -34.81 20.38 -31.12
CA HIS A 492 -33.63 21.25 -30.97
C HIS A 492 -33.73 22.60 -31.71
N GLU A 493 -34.81 22.87 -32.46
CA GLU A 493 -34.98 24.15 -33.17
C GLU A 493 -35.75 25.22 -32.36
N GLY A 494 -35.97 25.04 -31.06
CA GLY A 494 -36.77 25.96 -30.24
C GLY A 494 -36.10 26.58 -29.00
N LEU A 495 -34.84 26.30 -28.69
CA LEU A 495 -34.24 26.70 -27.39
C LEU A 495 -32.77 27.17 -27.48
N ALA A 496 -32.41 27.81 -28.58
CA ALA A 496 -31.18 28.59 -28.66
C ALA A 496 -31.55 30.06 -28.91
N ILE A 497 -30.92 30.97 -28.16
CA ILE A 497 -31.22 32.42 -28.00
C ILE A 497 -32.12 32.69 -26.79
N ASP A 498 -31.55 32.65 -25.57
CA ASP A 498 -31.87 33.61 -24.49
C ASP A 498 -31.11 33.35 -23.17
N TRP A 499 -30.48 32.18 -23.01
CA TRP A 499 -29.86 31.83 -21.72
C TRP A 499 -28.56 32.61 -21.40
N LEU A 500 -27.78 33.00 -22.42
CA LEU A 500 -26.52 33.73 -22.19
C LEU A 500 -26.72 35.24 -21.94
N ALA A 501 -27.87 35.81 -22.30
CA ALA A 501 -28.22 37.19 -21.95
C ALA A 501 -28.77 37.29 -20.51
N ASP A 502 -29.54 36.29 -20.07
CA ASP A 502 -30.11 36.23 -18.71
C ASP A 502 -29.07 35.95 -17.61
N VAL A 503 -27.94 35.30 -17.94
CA VAL A 503 -26.83 35.11 -16.97
C VAL A 503 -25.98 36.38 -16.81
N ALA A 504 -25.87 37.21 -17.85
CA ALA A 504 -25.15 38.47 -17.78
C ALA A 504 -25.94 39.58 -17.05
N ASP A 505 -27.27 39.62 -17.17
CA ASP A 505 -28.12 40.62 -16.49
C ASP A 505 -28.29 40.35 -14.98
N ARG A 506 -27.98 39.13 -14.51
CA ARG A 506 -28.08 38.73 -13.09
C ARG A 506 -26.82 39.00 -12.27
N ALA A 507 -25.69 39.33 -12.91
CA ALA A 507 -24.43 39.64 -12.21
C ALA A 507 -24.39 41.08 -11.67
N ASP A 508 -25.24 41.99 -12.17
CA ASP A 508 -25.19 43.43 -11.86
C ASP A 508 -26.33 43.96 -10.97
N ARG A 509 -27.14 43.09 -10.36
CA ARG A 509 -28.19 43.51 -9.41
C ARG A 509 -27.90 43.04 -7.99
N ALA A 510 -27.17 43.85 -7.24
CA ALA A 510 -27.20 43.80 -5.78
C ALA A 510 -28.63 44.14 -5.31
N GLN A 511 -29.42 43.12 -4.96
CA GLN A 511 -30.71 43.34 -4.30
C GLN A 511 -30.52 43.59 -2.80
N PRO A 512 -31.29 44.51 -2.20
CA PRO A 512 -31.18 44.82 -0.78
C PRO A 512 -31.59 43.62 0.06
N LEU A 513 -30.83 43.38 1.13
CA LEU A 513 -31.09 42.34 2.12
C LEU A 513 -32.53 42.48 2.64
N GLY A 514 -33.25 41.37 2.73
CA GLY A 514 -34.64 41.35 3.19
C GLY A 514 -34.78 42.02 4.57
N SER A 515 -35.92 42.68 4.82
CA SER A 515 -36.18 43.50 6.01
C SER A 515 -35.94 42.79 7.36
N GLY A 516 -36.06 41.46 7.41
CA GLY A 516 -35.70 40.65 8.58
C GLY A 516 -34.17 40.53 8.80
N THR A 517 -33.39 40.48 7.73
CA THR A 517 -31.93 40.39 7.76
C THR A 517 -31.29 41.73 8.15
N GLU A 518 -31.90 42.85 7.75
CA GLU A 518 -31.44 44.19 8.11
C GLU A 518 -31.71 44.54 9.58
N ALA A 519 -32.86 44.10 10.12
CA ALA A 519 -33.18 44.22 11.54
C ALA A 519 -32.24 43.37 12.42
N ALA A 520 -31.92 42.15 11.98
CA ALA A 520 -30.96 41.27 12.65
C ALA A 520 -29.54 41.85 12.63
N LEU A 521 -29.09 42.42 11.50
CA LEU A 521 -27.77 43.04 11.40
C LEU A 521 -27.66 44.36 12.20
N ARG A 522 -28.74 45.15 12.31
CA ARG A 522 -28.78 46.33 13.21
C ARG A 522 -28.72 45.92 14.67
N MET A 523 -29.44 44.86 15.06
CA MET A 523 -29.41 44.33 16.42
C MET A 523 -28.03 43.75 16.77
N MET A 524 -27.38 43.04 15.84
CA MET A 524 -26.02 42.51 16.03
C MET A 524 -24.96 43.62 16.10
N ARG A 525 -25.04 44.68 15.28
CA ARG A 525 -24.14 45.85 15.37
C ARG A 525 -24.34 46.65 16.66
N ALA A 526 -25.58 46.79 17.14
CA ALA A 526 -25.88 47.41 18.44
C ALA A 526 -25.35 46.60 19.62
N MET A 527 -25.12 45.29 19.44
CA MET A 527 -24.48 44.38 20.38
C MET A 527 -22.95 44.23 20.14
N GLY A 528 -22.35 45.08 19.31
CA GLY A 528 -20.90 45.16 19.10
C GLY A 528 -20.32 44.23 18.05
N TYR A 529 -21.14 43.59 17.20
CA TYR A 529 -20.67 42.70 16.13
C TYR A 529 -20.04 43.48 14.95
N VAL A 530 -18.80 43.12 14.57
CA VAL A 530 -18.10 43.60 13.36
C VAL A 530 -17.86 42.41 12.41
N PRO A 531 -18.28 42.46 11.14
CA PRO A 531 -18.07 41.37 10.19
C PRO A 531 -16.58 41.05 9.98
N GLY A 532 -16.20 39.79 10.13
CA GLY A 532 -14.82 39.31 9.97
C GLY A 532 -14.08 39.01 11.29
N GLN A 533 -14.67 39.29 12.46
CA GLN A 533 -14.20 38.73 13.72
C GLN A 533 -14.93 37.41 14.02
N ALA A 534 -14.18 36.31 14.14
CA ALA A 534 -14.69 35.07 14.72
C ALA A 534 -15.12 35.34 16.17
N LEU A 535 -16.35 34.95 16.52
CA LEU A 535 -16.78 34.88 17.92
C LEU A 535 -15.97 33.77 18.61
N GLY A 536 -15.14 34.16 19.59
CA GLY A 536 -14.49 33.24 20.50
C GLY A 536 -13.11 32.75 20.04
N ALA A 537 -12.10 33.61 20.18
CA ALA A 537 -10.74 33.13 20.41
C ALA A 537 -10.06 34.00 21.45
N LYS A 538 -10.25 33.59 22.71
CA LYS A 538 -9.26 33.56 23.81
C LYS A 538 -10.03 33.20 25.08
N GLU A 539 -9.47 32.27 25.86
CA GLU A 539 -9.97 31.80 27.18
C GLU A 539 -11.01 30.66 27.16
N ALA A 540 -10.70 29.49 26.58
CA ALA A 540 -11.37 28.22 26.95
C ALA A 540 -10.66 26.93 26.43
N LEU A 541 -9.33 26.91 26.29
CA LEU A 541 -8.60 25.68 25.93
C LEU A 541 -7.60 25.23 27.01
N GLU A 542 -7.78 25.68 28.25
CA GLU A 542 -6.98 25.26 29.40
C GLU A 542 -7.87 24.80 30.58
N ALA A 543 -8.81 23.90 30.32
CA ALA A 543 -9.48 23.17 31.41
C ALA A 543 -9.60 21.68 31.05
N PRO A 544 -9.11 20.75 31.90
CA PRO A 544 -9.39 19.34 31.71
C PRO A 544 -10.89 19.11 31.83
N LEU A 545 -11.46 18.30 30.92
CA LEU A 545 -12.86 17.93 30.96
C LEU A 545 -13.19 17.27 32.31
N ALA A 546 -14.21 17.80 33.00
CA ALA A 546 -14.63 17.28 34.30
C ALA A 546 -15.14 15.81 34.19
N PRO A 547 -14.95 14.97 35.21
CA PRO A 547 -15.11 13.50 35.12
C PRO A 547 -16.53 12.98 34.89
N ASP A 548 -17.54 13.85 34.82
CA ASP A 548 -18.95 13.47 34.98
C ASP A 548 -19.90 14.02 33.91
N GLN A 549 -19.38 14.50 32.77
CA GLN A 549 -20.25 14.91 31.67
C GLN A 549 -21.13 13.76 31.17
N ARG A 550 -22.45 13.94 31.29
CA ARG A 550 -23.46 13.08 30.71
C ARG A 550 -24.03 13.75 29.47
N TRP A 551 -24.22 13.02 28.39
CA TRP A 551 -24.90 13.54 27.20
C TRP A 551 -26.28 12.90 27.03
N LEU A 552 -27.20 13.67 26.47
CA LEU A 552 -28.49 13.18 26.01
C LEU A 552 -28.31 12.46 24.68
N GLY A 553 -28.75 11.21 24.61
CA GLY A 553 -28.88 10.50 23.34
C GLY A 553 -30.00 11.09 22.48
N THR A 554 -29.98 10.78 21.19
CA THR A 554 -31.04 11.15 20.24
C THR A 554 -32.41 10.53 20.55
N ASP A 555 -32.47 9.61 21.53
CA ASP A 555 -33.65 9.01 22.12
C ASP A 555 -34.16 9.75 23.39
N GLY A 556 -33.53 10.88 23.73
CA GLY A 556 -33.87 11.68 24.91
C GLY A 556 -33.35 11.12 26.24
N ARG A 557 -32.57 10.02 26.23
CA ARG A 557 -32.05 9.38 27.45
C ARG A 557 -30.61 9.78 27.73
N VAL A 558 -30.31 10.08 29.00
CA VAL A 558 -28.98 10.46 29.46
C VAL A 558 -28.10 9.21 29.60
N LYS A 559 -26.96 9.15 28.89
CA LYS A 559 -26.02 8.02 28.94
C LYS A 559 -24.70 8.41 29.63
N LYS A 560 -24.10 7.45 30.37
CA LYS A 560 -22.77 7.55 31.01
C LYS A 560 -21.74 6.75 30.21
N LEU A 561 -20.52 7.27 30.12
CA LEU A 561 -19.38 6.61 29.46
C LEU A 561 -18.92 5.42 30.31
N GLY A 562 -19.11 4.21 29.79
CA GLY A 562 -18.85 2.96 30.50
C GLY A 562 -17.45 2.41 30.25
N ILE A 563 -16.38 3.17 30.53
CA ILE A 563 -15.02 2.63 30.78
C ILE A 563 -14.31 3.64 31.70
N GLY A 564 -13.93 3.20 32.91
CA GLY A 564 -13.50 4.09 33.99
C GLY A 564 -12.12 4.72 33.77
N HIS A 565 -12.08 6.05 33.69
CA HIS A 565 -10.89 6.91 33.64
C HIS A 565 -9.88 6.60 34.77
N ALA A 566 -10.34 6.09 35.91
CA ALA A 566 -9.49 5.68 37.03
C ALA A 566 -8.52 4.54 36.68
N ALA A 567 -8.94 3.55 35.88
CA ALA A 567 -8.07 2.44 35.47
C ALA A 567 -6.99 2.87 34.47
N LEU A 568 -7.28 3.90 33.67
CA LEU A 568 -6.33 4.49 32.73
C LEU A 568 -5.30 5.35 33.47
N SER A 569 -5.74 6.20 34.41
CA SER A 569 -4.85 7.03 35.22
C SER A 569 -3.94 6.20 36.13
N GLN A 570 -4.42 5.07 36.66
CA GLN A 570 -3.60 4.18 37.50
C GLN A 570 -2.50 3.47 36.70
N ARG A 571 -2.77 3.12 35.44
CA ARG A 571 -1.76 2.54 34.52
C ARG A 571 -0.71 3.56 34.09
N ILE A 572 -1.10 4.82 33.90
CA ILE A 572 -0.19 5.92 33.57
C ILE A 572 0.70 6.26 34.78
N ALA A 573 0.15 6.27 35.99
CA ALA A 573 0.91 6.49 37.22
C ALA A 573 1.94 5.37 37.46
N GLN A 574 1.54 4.10 37.30
CA GLN A 574 2.45 2.94 37.42
C GLN A 574 3.56 2.94 36.37
N ALA A 575 3.29 3.43 35.16
CA ALA A 575 4.31 3.58 34.12
C ALA A 575 5.29 4.73 34.40
N SER A 576 4.89 5.73 35.19
CA SER A 576 5.72 6.90 35.52
C SER A 576 6.65 6.71 36.72
N GLU A 577 6.38 5.73 37.59
CA GLU A 577 7.19 5.42 38.78
C GLU A 577 8.33 4.42 38.52
N ALA A 578 8.40 3.82 37.33
CA ALA A 578 9.49 2.91 36.96
C ALA A 578 10.78 3.73 36.69
N GLN A 579 11.61 3.91 37.71
CA GLN A 579 12.95 4.49 37.55
C GLN A 579 13.81 3.69 36.55
N PRO A 580 14.58 4.37 35.68
CA PRO A 580 15.50 3.69 34.79
C PRO A 580 16.83 3.48 35.51
N SER A 581 16.99 2.32 36.13
CA SER A 581 18.31 1.70 36.25
C SER A 581 18.11 0.22 36.02
N VAL A 582 18.86 -0.35 35.06
CA VAL A 582 19.42 -1.71 35.00
C VAL A 582 19.69 -2.08 33.53
N ASP A 583 20.97 -2.31 33.24
CA ASP A 583 21.61 -3.06 32.14
C ASP A 583 20.88 -3.20 30.77
N PRO A 584 21.44 -2.63 29.67
CA PRO A 584 20.96 -2.81 28.29
C PRO A 584 20.80 -4.26 27.84
N LEU A 585 21.61 -5.20 28.35
CA LEU A 585 21.50 -6.62 28.01
C LEU A 585 20.19 -7.23 28.54
N SER A 586 19.78 -6.83 29.75
CA SER A 586 18.53 -7.28 30.36
C SER A 586 17.28 -6.84 29.59
N GLN A 587 17.35 -5.70 28.90
CA GLN A 587 16.23 -5.20 28.07
C GLN A 587 16.09 -5.95 26.76
N VAL A 588 17.20 -6.40 26.16
CA VAL A 588 17.20 -7.24 24.97
C VAL A 588 16.62 -8.61 25.30
N ASP A 589 17.01 -9.18 26.43
CA ASP A 589 16.49 -10.48 26.87
C ASP A 589 15.02 -10.38 27.29
N ALA A 590 14.60 -9.31 27.98
CA ALA A 590 13.19 -9.05 28.27
C ALA A 590 12.37 -8.83 27.00
N PHE A 591 12.94 -8.19 25.97
CA PHE A 591 12.27 -8.03 24.67
C PHE A 591 12.16 -9.36 23.92
N ARG A 592 13.22 -10.18 23.91
CA ARG A 592 13.20 -11.53 23.33
C ARG A 592 12.19 -12.43 24.05
N GLN A 593 12.12 -12.36 25.38
CA GLN A 593 11.12 -13.09 26.17
C GLN A 593 9.70 -12.62 25.84
N ARG A 594 9.45 -11.32 25.69
CA ARG A 594 8.13 -10.81 25.27
C ARG A 594 7.75 -11.25 23.85
N GLN A 595 8.71 -11.26 22.92
CA GLN A 595 8.48 -11.76 21.56
C GLN A 595 8.21 -13.27 21.54
N ALA A 596 8.97 -14.06 22.31
CA ALA A 596 8.75 -15.49 22.46
C ALA A 596 7.38 -15.80 23.09
N GLN A 597 6.99 -15.07 24.15
CA GLN A 597 5.68 -15.18 24.77
C GLN A 597 4.55 -14.79 23.80
N ALA A 598 4.71 -13.74 23.00
CA ALA A 598 3.72 -13.33 22.00
C ALA A 598 3.64 -14.32 20.82
N ALA A 599 4.75 -14.96 20.44
CA ALA A 599 4.74 -16.04 19.45
C ALA A 599 4.03 -17.28 20.00
N GLN A 600 4.35 -17.69 21.23
CA GLN A 600 3.71 -18.81 21.91
C GLN A 600 2.19 -18.58 22.09
N GLN A 601 1.77 -17.39 22.48
CA GLN A 601 0.34 -17.07 22.61
C GLN A 601 -0.42 -17.17 21.27
N ARG A 602 0.19 -16.70 20.17
CA ARG A 602 -0.40 -16.82 18.82
C ARG A 602 -0.50 -18.27 18.36
N HIS A 603 0.50 -19.08 18.69
CA HIS A 603 0.51 -20.52 18.42
C HIS A 603 -0.60 -21.24 19.20
N GLU A 604 -0.70 -21.00 20.51
CA GLU A 604 -1.77 -21.56 21.36
C GLU A 604 -3.17 -21.10 20.90
N GLU A 605 -3.32 -19.87 20.42
CA GLU A 605 -4.58 -19.36 19.88
C GLU A 605 -4.96 -20.05 18.56
N ALA A 606 -4.00 -20.27 17.67
CA ALA A 606 -4.21 -20.99 16.42
C ALA A 606 -4.62 -22.45 16.68
N LEU A 607 -3.92 -23.14 17.58
CA LEU A 607 -4.24 -24.50 18.00
C LEU A 607 -5.61 -24.59 18.67
N LEU A 608 -5.95 -23.64 19.55
CA LEU A 608 -7.28 -23.61 20.18
C LEU A 608 -8.39 -23.39 19.14
N SER A 609 -8.15 -22.56 18.12
CA SER A 609 -9.08 -22.35 17.01
C SER A 609 -9.28 -23.63 16.19
N ALA A 610 -8.19 -24.35 15.88
CA ALA A 610 -8.21 -25.62 15.18
C ALA A 610 -8.93 -26.71 16.00
N ALA A 611 -8.60 -26.84 17.29
CA ALA A 611 -9.23 -27.79 18.21
C ALA A 611 -10.75 -27.55 18.29
N ARG A 612 -11.17 -26.30 18.43
CA ARG A 612 -12.58 -25.92 18.42
C ARG A 612 -13.28 -26.27 17.11
N LYS A 613 -12.58 -26.19 15.98
CA LYS A 613 -13.14 -26.57 14.68
C LYS A 613 -13.33 -28.08 14.60
N VAL A 614 -12.30 -28.86 14.91
CA VAL A 614 -12.35 -30.33 14.86
C VAL A 614 -13.37 -30.89 15.85
N CYS A 615 -13.42 -30.37 17.08
CA CYS A 615 -14.47 -30.73 18.04
C CYS A 615 -15.87 -30.52 17.47
N ARG A 616 -16.13 -29.40 16.79
CA ARG A 616 -17.44 -29.16 16.17
C ARG A 616 -17.76 -30.21 15.11
N GLU A 617 -16.78 -30.56 14.29
CA GLU A 617 -16.95 -31.60 13.26
C GLU A 617 -17.22 -32.98 13.90
N LEU A 618 -16.55 -33.29 15.02
CA LEU A 618 -16.79 -34.52 15.80
C LEU A 618 -18.16 -34.50 16.48
N ASP A 619 -18.57 -33.39 17.09
CA ASP A 619 -19.89 -33.20 17.72
C ASP A 619 -21.01 -33.39 16.67
N GLU A 620 -20.85 -32.79 15.49
CA GLU A 620 -21.79 -32.89 14.37
C GLU A 620 -21.87 -34.34 13.83
N ALA A 621 -20.74 -35.04 13.73
CA ALA A 621 -20.70 -36.43 13.26
C ALA A 621 -21.35 -37.44 14.23
N HIS A 622 -21.32 -37.16 15.54
CA HIS A 622 -21.89 -38.06 16.56
C HIS A 622 -23.37 -37.81 16.87
N ALA A 623 -23.99 -36.78 16.27
CA ALA A 623 -25.42 -36.47 16.32
C ALA A 623 -26.03 -36.52 17.74
N TRP A 624 -25.39 -35.84 18.70
CA TRP A 624 -25.88 -35.78 20.08
C TRP A 624 -27.29 -35.16 20.15
N GLU A 625 -28.28 -35.92 20.66
CA GLU A 625 -29.64 -35.43 20.90
C GLU A 625 -29.89 -35.12 22.38
N VAL A 626 -30.53 -33.97 22.65
CA VAL A 626 -31.08 -33.63 23.96
C VAL A 626 -32.56 -33.29 23.79
N ARG A 627 -33.45 -34.15 24.30
CA ARG A 627 -34.92 -33.99 24.26
C ARG A 627 -35.48 -33.71 22.84
N GLY A 628 -35.01 -34.45 21.83
CA GLY A 628 -35.57 -34.41 20.47
C GLY A 628 -35.24 -33.15 19.67
N LYS A 629 -34.14 -32.46 19.99
CA LYS A 629 -33.55 -31.41 19.15
C LYS A 629 -32.08 -31.74 18.92
N GLU A 630 -31.66 -31.74 17.65
CA GLU A 630 -30.25 -31.82 17.26
C GLU A 630 -29.46 -30.65 17.86
N LEU A 631 -28.25 -30.95 18.34
CA LEU A 631 -27.24 -29.99 18.79
C LEU A 631 -26.72 -29.12 17.62
N THR A 632 -27.57 -28.25 17.07
CA THR A 632 -27.18 -27.31 16.00
C THR A 632 -26.67 -25.99 16.59
N ARG A 633 -25.47 -25.56 16.15
CA ARG A 633 -24.75 -24.26 16.26
C ARG A 633 -24.71 -23.47 17.58
N GLN A 634 -25.69 -23.55 18.48
CA GLN A 634 -25.78 -22.77 19.72
C GLN A 634 -25.42 -23.55 21.00
N TYR A 635 -25.17 -24.86 20.90
CA TYR A 635 -25.04 -25.73 22.07
C TYR A 635 -23.79 -26.62 22.09
N SER A 636 -22.81 -26.42 21.19
CA SER A 636 -21.56 -27.19 21.25
C SER A 636 -20.87 -26.98 22.62
N PRO A 637 -20.52 -28.06 23.35
CA PRO A 637 -20.07 -28.03 24.76
C PRO A 637 -18.78 -27.24 25.01
N LEU A 638 -18.13 -26.71 23.97
CA LEU A 638 -16.92 -25.88 24.08
C LEU A 638 -17.09 -24.50 24.73
N TRP A 639 -18.32 -24.13 25.11
CA TRP A 639 -18.59 -22.91 25.88
C TRP A 639 -18.98 -23.19 27.34
N LEU A 640 -19.00 -24.46 27.76
CA LEU A 640 -19.44 -24.83 29.09
C LEU A 640 -18.36 -25.66 29.78
N ASP A 641 -18.16 -25.34 31.06
CA ASP A 641 -17.48 -26.19 32.02
C ASP A 641 -17.96 -27.66 31.83
N PRO A 642 -17.06 -28.67 31.82
CA PRO A 642 -17.43 -30.09 31.67
C PRO A 642 -18.51 -30.58 32.65
N THR A 643 -18.76 -29.85 33.73
CA THR A 643 -19.86 -30.13 34.68
C THR A 643 -21.27 -29.84 34.14
N CYS A 644 -21.40 -29.23 32.96
CA CYS A 644 -22.69 -28.82 32.36
C CYS A 644 -23.18 -29.73 31.22
N LEU A 645 -22.59 -30.91 31.06
CA LEU A 645 -22.91 -31.84 29.97
C LEU A 645 -24.32 -32.44 30.13
N PRO A 646 -25.04 -32.72 29.02
CA PRO A 646 -26.32 -33.43 29.06
C PRO A 646 -26.21 -34.86 29.61
N GLU A 647 -27.30 -35.40 30.20
CA GLU A 647 -27.38 -36.76 30.77
C GLU A 647 -27.00 -37.90 29.81
N THR A 648 -27.05 -37.64 28.49
CA THR A 648 -26.72 -38.58 27.40
C THR A 648 -25.24 -38.56 27.01
N HIS A 649 -24.45 -37.62 27.53
CA HIS A 649 -23.03 -37.46 27.19
C HIS A 649 -22.15 -38.45 27.99
N PRO A 650 -21.13 -39.09 27.39
CA PRO A 650 -20.33 -40.16 28.01
C PRO A 650 -19.68 -39.77 29.34
N LEU A 651 -19.25 -38.51 29.46
CA LEU A 651 -18.62 -37.96 30.67
C LEU A 651 -19.60 -37.57 31.79
N HIS A 652 -20.90 -37.56 31.54
CA HIS A 652 -21.91 -37.35 32.59
C HIS A 652 -22.04 -38.59 33.51
N ARG A 653 -21.60 -39.77 33.05
CA ARG A 653 -21.92 -41.07 33.69
C ARG A 653 -20.83 -41.72 34.53
N GLU A 654 -19.74 -41.02 34.85
CA GLU A 654 -18.84 -41.44 35.94
C GLU A 654 -19.17 -40.74 37.28
N ARG A 655 -20.40 -40.92 37.77
CA ARG A 655 -20.71 -41.13 39.21
C ARG A 655 -22.18 -41.57 39.41
N MET A 656 -22.32 -42.60 40.24
CA MET A 656 -23.50 -43.36 40.74
C MET A 656 -24.79 -42.55 41.02
N TRP A 657 -26.03 -43.08 41.09
CA TRP A 657 -26.71 -44.35 40.79
C TRP A 657 -28.23 -44.03 40.78
N ARG A 658 -28.96 -44.84 40.00
CA ARG A 658 -30.40 -45.15 39.78
C ARG A 658 -31.46 -44.97 40.89
N GLY A 659 -32.72 -44.99 40.41
CA GLY A 659 -33.89 -45.58 41.07
C GLY A 659 -35.20 -44.90 40.62
N GLU A 660 -35.76 -45.25 39.45
CA GLU A 660 -36.89 -46.19 39.26
C GLU A 660 -38.25 -45.79 39.88
N ASN A 661 -39.17 -45.42 38.96
CA ASN A 661 -40.61 -45.73 38.93
C ASN A 661 -41.62 -44.58 39.14
N GLU A 662 -42.57 -44.53 38.19
CA GLU A 662 -43.47 -43.42 37.83
C GLU A 662 -44.73 -43.28 38.70
N ARG A 663 -44.57 -43.26 40.03
CA ARG A 663 -45.62 -42.73 40.93
C ARG A 663 -45.16 -41.57 41.82
N GLY A 664 -43.86 -41.24 41.80
CA GLY A 664 -43.27 -40.17 42.62
C GLY A 664 -43.22 -38.78 41.96
N LYS A 665 -43.92 -38.56 40.84
CA LYS A 665 -43.82 -37.33 40.04
C LYS A 665 -44.70 -36.17 40.52
N GLU A 666 -45.68 -36.38 41.41
CA GLU A 666 -46.65 -35.32 41.75
C GLU A 666 -46.82 -35.07 43.27
N GLU A 667 -46.31 -35.92 44.16
CA GLU A 667 -46.41 -35.71 45.62
C GLU A 667 -45.08 -35.24 46.28
N ALA A 668 -43.96 -35.26 45.54
CA ALA A 668 -42.66 -34.79 46.04
C ALA A 668 -42.50 -33.25 45.98
N GLU A 669 -43.34 -32.55 45.22
CA GLU A 669 -43.32 -31.08 45.12
C GLU A 669 -43.84 -30.37 46.39
N ALA A 670 -44.55 -31.07 47.27
CA ALA A 670 -45.28 -30.43 48.36
C ALA A 670 -44.67 -30.59 49.76
N LEU A 671 -43.71 -31.50 49.97
CA LEU A 671 -43.41 -31.97 51.33
C LEU A 671 -42.12 -31.54 52.00
N TRP A 672 -41.08 -31.01 51.36
CA TRP A 672 -39.82 -30.84 52.11
C TRP A 672 -39.03 -29.56 51.88
N LEU A 673 -39.80 -28.49 51.87
CA LEU A 673 -39.49 -27.21 52.50
C LEU A 673 -39.12 -27.30 54.01
N TYR A 674 -38.65 -28.45 54.55
CA TYR A 674 -38.42 -28.66 55.99
C TYR A 674 -36.97 -29.00 56.40
N ALA A 675 -35.96 -28.88 55.52
CA ALA A 675 -34.56 -29.04 55.95
C ALA A 675 -33.62 -27.96 55.44
N LEU A 676 -33.82 -26.78 55.99
CA LEU A 676 -32.72 -25.88 56.33
C LEU A 676 -31.89 -26.55 57.45
N GLN A 677 -30.72 -27.09 57.13
CA GLN A 677 -29.48 -27.04 57.94
C GLN A 677 -28.41 -27.88 57.25
N ASP A 678 -27.39 -27.18 56.77
CA ASP A 678 -26.02 -27.58 56.44
C ASP A 678 -25.77 -29.05 55.99
N GLN A 679 -25.24 -29.19 54.76
CA GLN A 679 -24.91 -30.41 53.95
C GLN A 679 -25.87 -30.66 52.76
N GLY A 680 -25.68 -29.89 51.67
CA GLY A 680 -26.54 -29.90 50.48
C GLY A 680 -26.17 -30.92 49.39
N PRO A 681 -27.17 -31.59 48.74
CA PRO A 681 -27.03 -32.43 47.54
C PRO A 681 -27.34 -31.63 46.23
N PRO A 682 -27.24 -32.25 45.02
CA PRO A 682 -26.56 -31.70 43.83
C PRO A 682 -27.30 -30.57 43.11
N ARG A 683 -26.55 -29.69 42.42
CA ARG A 683 -27.11 -28.54 41.70
C ARG A 683 -27.85 -28.95 40.43
N ALA A 684 -29.02 -28.37 40.22
CA ALA A 684 -29.73 -28.34 38.94
C ALA A 684 -28.89 -27.63 37.87
N ALA A 685 -29.18 -27.89 36.59
CA ALA A 685 -28.52 -27.21 35.48
C ALA A 685 -28.58 -25.68 35.67
N PRO A 686 -27.43 -24.99 35.56
CA PRO A 686 -27.35 -23.57 35.86
C PRO A 686 -28.37 -22.76 35.03
N PRO A 687 -29.04 -21.74 35.59
CA PRO A 687 -29.84 -20.81 34.80
C PRO A 687 -29.00 -20.18 33.67
N PRO A 688 -29.63 -19.63 32.60
CA PRO A 688 -28.92 -19.05 31.46
C PRO A 688 -27.79 -18.08 31.86
N ASP A 689 -27.96 -17.37 32.96
CA ASP A 689 -26.97 -16.45 33.53
C ASP A 689 -25.75 -17.15 34.12
N GLU A 690 -25.89 -18.36 34.68
CA GLU A 690 -24.77 -19.17 35.16
C GLU A 690 -24.01 -19.85 34.02
N ARG A 691 -24.70 -20.33 32.97
CA ARG A 691 -24.05 -20.79 31.74
C ARG A 691 -23.23 -19.69 31.07
N ARG A 692 -23.74 -18.46 31.10
CA ARG A 692 -23.01 -17.28 30.64
C ARG A 692 -21.79 -17.00 31.54
N ARG A 693 -21.93 -17.14 32.86
CA ARG A 693 -20.79 -17.02 33.81
C ARG A 693 -19.73 -18.08 33.59
N ASP A 694 -20.10 -19.31 33.24
CA ASP A 694 -19.12 -20.39 32.98
C ASP A 694 -18.43 -20.23 31.63
N ALA A 695 -19.14 -19.75 30.60
CA ALA A 695 -18.54 -19.31 29.34
C ALA A 695 -17.59 -18.11 29.55
N GLU A 696 -17.95 -17.17 30.42
CA GLU A 696 -17.10 -16.05 30.81
C GLU A 696 -15.88 -16.52 31.62
N ARG A 697 -16.02 -17.53 32.50
CA ARG A 697 -14.92 -18.15 33.26
C ARG A 697 -13.96 -18.91 32.36
N PHE A 698 -14.46 -19.74 31.46
CA PHE A 698 -13.64 -20.43 30.46
C PHE A 698 -12.98 -19.39 29.53
N GLY A 699 -13.72 -18.38 29.09
CA GLY A 699 -13.21 -17.24 28.32
C GLY A 699 -12.08 -16.48 29.01
N ALA A 700 -12.09 -16.43 30.35
CA ALA A 700 -11.08 -15.78 31.17
C ALA A 700 -9.82 -16.64 31.44
N LEU A 701 -9.83 -17.94 31.10
CA LEU A 701 -8.64 -18.80 31.20
C LEU A 701 -7.60 -18.45 30.12
N PRO A 702 -6.28 -18.59 30.41
CA PRO A 702 -5.21 -18.49 29.40
C PRO A 702 -5.43 -19.43 28.21
N HIS A 703 -4.87 -19.10 27.04
CA HIS A 703 -5.02 -19.90 25.82
C HIS A 703 -4.54 -21.36 26.01
N ALA A 704 -3.36 -21.57 26.60
CA ALA A 704 -2.87 -22.89 26.99
C ALA A 704 -3.87 -23.72 27.82
N ALA A 705 -4.48 -23.13 28.86
CA ALA A 705 -5.41 -23.85 29.72
C ALA A 705 -6.70 -24.23 28.98
N ARG A 706 -7.19 -23.35 28.12
CA ARG A 706 -8.35 -23.63 27.25
C ARG A 706 -8.04 -24.72 26.23
N LEU A 707 -6.85 -24.69 25.65
CA LEU A 707 -6.39 -25.70 24.70
C LEU A 707 -6.28 -27.07 25.39
N ALA A 708 -5.66 -27.14 26.57
CA ALA A 708 -5.53 -28.37 27.34
C ALA A 708 -6.90 -28.99 27.66
N LEU A 709 -7.85 -28.18 28.17
CA LEU A 709 -9.21 -28.64 28.45
C LEU A 709 -9.94 -29.11 27.19
N THR A 710 -9.75 -28.40 26.06
CA THR A 710 -10.36 -28.77 24.77
C THR A 710 -9.79 -30.09 24.27
N THR A 711 -8.47 -30.26 24.29
CA THR A 711 -7.79 -31.49 23.87
C THR A 711 -8.16 -32.65 24.77
N GLN A 712 -8.22 -32.44 26.09
CA GLN A 712 -8.67 -33.46 27.04
C GLN A 712 -10.10 -33.92 26.73
N TYR A 713 -11.01 -32.98 26.47
CA TYR A 713 -12.38 -33.31 26.07
C TYR A 713 -12.42 -34.16 24.78
N MET A 714 -11.63 -33.81 23.75
CA MET A 714 -11.56 -34.60 22.51
C MET A 714 -11.10 -36.04 22.74
N ARG A 715 -10.10 -36.20 23.61
CA ARG A 715 -9.52 -37.50 23.95
C ARG A 715 -10.50 -38.36 24.73
N GLU A 716 -11.21 -37.76 25.69
CA GLU A 716 -12.14 -38.47 26.56
C GLU A 716 -13.48 -38.78 25.88
N ALA A 717 -14.02 -37.84 25.10
CA ALA A 717 -15.33 -37.98 24.48
C ALA A 717 -15.30 -38.72 23.14
N TYR A 718 -14.23 -38.54 22.34
CA TYR A 718 -14.16 -39.02 20.96
C TYR A 718 -13.00 -39.98 20.69
N HIS A 719 -12.17 -40.26 21.70
CA HIS A 719 -10.89 -40.94 21.53
C HIS A 719 -10.05 -40.29 20.43
N TYR A 720 -10.14 -38.96 20.29
CA TYR A 720 -9.47 -38.21 19.23
C TYR A 720 -8.28 -37.44 19.77
N CYS A 721 -7.13 -37.53 19.09
CA CYS A 721 -5.98 -36.71 19.41
C CYS A 721 -5.82 -35.55 18.41
N LEU A 722 -5.83 -34.32 18.94
CA LEU A 722 -5.65 -33.11 18.15
C LEU A 722 -4.34 -33.10 17.35
N TYR A 723 -3.25 -33.58 17.95
CA TYR A 723 -1.90 -33.41 17.41
C TYR A 723 -1.53 -34.44 16.33
N CYS A 724 -1.95 -35.70 16.47
CA CYS A 724 -1.79 -36.69 15.39
C CYS A 724 -2.96 -36.69 14.39
N GLY A 725 -4.05 -35.98 14.69
CA GLY A 725 -5.24 -35.91 13.84
C GLY A 725 -5.99 -37.24 13.71
N HIS A 726 -5.76 -38.18 14.63
CA HIS A 726 -6.30 -39.54 14.56
C HIS A 726 -7.43 -39.76 15.57
N GLN A 727 -8.49 -40.44 15.12
CA GLN A 727 -9.55 -40.96 15.98
C GLN A 727 -9.32 -42.44 16.22
N TYR A 728 -9.14 -42.83 17.48
CA TYR A 728 -8.89 -44.21 17.88
C TYR A 728 -10.21 -44.94 18.14
N ALA A 729 -10.25 -46.26 17.98
CA ALA A 729 -11.47 -47.04 18.15
C ALA A 729 -11.88 -47.16 19.63
N SER A 730 -10.94 -47.00 20.57
CA SER A 730 -11.21 -47.03 22.02
C SER A 730 -10.25 -46.18 22.84
N ALA A 731 -10.64 -45.84 24.07
CA ALA A 731 -9.76 -45.16 25.04
C ALA A 731 -8.46 -45.95 25.35
N GLN A 732 -8.52 -47.29 25.34
CA GLN A 732 -7.35 -48.15 25.54
C GLN A 732 -6.36 -48.04 24.38
N GLU A 733 -6.86 -48.01 23.15
CA GLU A 733 -6.04 -47.84 21.94
C GLU A 733 -5.42 -46.43 21.90
N LEU A 734 -6.19 -45.39 22.21
CA LEU A 734 -5.68 -44.02 22.37
C LEU A 734 -4.53 -43.95 23.40
N GLN A 735 -4.63 -44.66 24.51
CA GLN A 735 -3.57 -44.66 25.54
C GLN A 735 -2.32 -45.43 25.13
N LEU A 736 -2.44 -46.46 24.30
CA LEU A 736 -1.33 -47.31 23.89
C LEU A 736 -0.60 -46.79 22.65
N GLU A 737 -1.33 -46.18 21.72
CA GLU A 737 -0.83 -45.84 20.38
C GLU A 737 -0.63 -44.34 20.15
N CYS A 738 -1.23 -43.47 20.97
CA CYS A 738 -1.00 -42.04 20.88
C CYS A 738 0.22 -41.63 21.71
N PRO A 739 1.17 -40.84 21.14
CA PRO A 739 2.36 -40.38 21.85
C PRO A 739 2.06 -39.61 23.16
N GLY A 740 0.93 -38.90 23.22
CA GLY A 740 0.45 -38.28 24.45
C GLY A 740 -0.64 -37.22 24.23
N PRO A 741 -1.04 -36.45 25.25
CA PRO A 741 -2.02 -35.38 25.13
C PRO A 741 -1.43 -34.00 24.78
N ASN A 742 -0.11 -33.86 24.59
CA ASN A 742 0.56 -32.58 24.35
C ASN A 742 1.27 -32.55 22.98
N GLU A 743 1.53 -31.34 22.48
CA GLU A 743 2.22 -31.12 21.21
C GLU A 743 3.65 -31.69 21.23
N ASP A 744 4.40 -31.39 22.31
CA ASP A 744 5.82 -31.80 22.47
C ASP A 744 6.03 -33.33 22.40
N GLU A 745 4.98 -34.11 22.67
CA GLU A 745 5.04 -35.57 22.62
C GLU A 745 4.95 -36.12 21.19
N HIS A 746 4.56 -35.29 20.21
CA HIS A 746 4.33 -35.69 18.82
C HIS A 746 5.46 -35.30 17.85
N GLY A 747 6.49 -34.59 18.31
CA GLY A 747 7.69 -34.24 17.53
C GLY A 747 7.50 -33.02 16.65
#